data_AF-A0A520ET47-F1
#
_entry.id   AF-A0A520ET47-F1
#
_cell.length_a   1.000
_cell.length_b   1.000
_cell.length_c   1.000
_cell.angle_alpha   90.00
_cell.angle_beta   90.00
_cell.angle_gamma   90.00
#
_symmetry.space_group_name_H-M   'P 1'
#
loop_
_entity.id
_entity.type
_entity.pdbx_description
1 polymer ?
#
loop_
_entity_poly.entity_id
_entity_poly.type
_entity_poly.pdbx_seq_one_letter_code
_entity_poly.pdbx_strand_id
1 'polypeptide(L)'
;VRFEIPTDRPRPTHRTHHGESVRFEIPADVHRRLHALARGTGATTFMTLHAAFAALLARLCDTDDIVIGTPVAGRPDPRLDPLVGMFVGTLVLRTPVDWADSFRELLTRTRDVDLGAFMHADLPFEMLVDMLAPERSTTHTPLFQVLIDYGTEVPLHLELPDVTVTVADHAPPVAKFDLQLTLREHPDVADPGLSAAFTYATDIFDRTTVEGVAAHFLRLLEVVTADADRPVGDVELLDAAERAALSTGWNTPALPAVPGEDTLADRFTRSVRHFPDESALTGADETLTYAALGARVFRLGRHLVELGAAPDTVVAVALPRSIDLVVALLAAQQAGAGYLALDVGHPADRLDATMSDAAPVCLVSCTDHAARLRRDLPTVLVDNADTRARLNDLSPEPITDSERRAGLTPDAVAYVVYTSGSTGRPKGVAVTHRNVTTLFDNTRPAFGFADTDVWTLFHSAAFDFSVWELWGALLHGGRLVVVDTVTARSPDEFLDLLRRERVTVLCQTPTAFAQLATAERNQPTDLALRYVVFGGEALEDGHLVDWLHRHESGPQLVNMYGITETTVHVTRYPLGETPPTARSVVGRAIPGLRVYVLDRRLHPVPTGVTGEMYVAGDQVTRGYLHRPGLTATRYVADPAGRGAPMYRTGDIARRNAQGQLEFLGRSDAQVQLHGYRIEPGEVEAALVRHPDVAQAAVSVRTDDRGAGRLIGYVVPVRDGHRARTVDIEQVLGFAGTILAPHMVPAILVVLDRLPLTPNGKLDRRQLPAPDLAERVAAGRAPVTATEIALADAFAEVLGVPSVSADDSFFALGGDSIMAIQLVAHAHEDGVFVTPRDVFEHHTVAALAEVATTRKPDMLAELPGGGVGTTPLLPIARWLLERGGDLDTYCQAVLLTAPP
;
A
#
# COMPACT_ATOMS: atom_id res chain seq x y z
N VAL A 1 21.64 -14.45 7.88
CA VAL A 1 20.27 -14.60 7.33
C VAL A 1 19.32 -14.41 8.49
N ARG A 2 18.38 -13.48 8.39
CA ARG A 2 17.38 -13.18 9.41
C ARG A 2 16.02 -13.54 8.81
N PHE A 3 15.24 -14.32 9.53
CA PHE A 3 13.83 -14.55 9.20
C PHE A 3 12.96 -13.85 10.24
N GLU A 4 11.79 -13.38 9.84
CA GLU A 4 10.89 -12.66 10.72
C GLU A 4 9.72 -13.57 11.10
N ILE A 5 9.66 -13.91 12.39
CA ILE A 5 8.53 -14.63 12.95
C ILE A 5 7.35 -13.66 13.02
N PRO A 6 6.14 -14.07 12.62
CA PRO A 6 4.97 -13.21 12.79
C PRO A 6 4.71 -12.90 14.25
N THR A 7 4.67 -11.61 14.60
CA THR A 7 4.42 -11.14 15.97
C THR A 7 3.06 -10.45 16.09
N ASP A 8 2.46 -10.53 17.28
CA ASP A 8 1.20 -9.84 17.59
C ASP A 8 1.42 -8.33 17.80
N ARG A 9 2.62 -7.97 18.27
CA ARG A 9 3.02 -6.59 18.56
C ARG A 9 4.31 -6.20 17.83
N PRO A 10 4.54 -4.90 17.55
CA PRO A 10 5.85 -4.44 17.11
C PRO A 10 6.90 -4.70 18.18
N ARG A 11 8.15 -4.94 17.76
CA ARG A 11 9.27 -5.15 18.69
C ARG A 11 9.55 -3.86 19.46
N PRO A 12 9.70 -3.92 20.80
CA PRO A 12 10.13 -2.76 21.57
C PRO A 12 11.59 -2.42 21.28
N THR A 13 11.98 -1.17 21.54
CA THR A 13 13.37 -0.68 21.39
C THR A 13 14.34 -1.35 22.36
N HIS A 14 13.83 -1.84 23.50
CA HIS A 14 14.56 -2.61 24.49
C HIS A 14 13.76 -3.84 24.92
N ARG A 15 14.44 -4.99 25.07
CA ARG A 15 13.81 -6.24 25.54
C ARG A 15 13.62 -6.21 27.05
N THR A 16 12.42 -6.55 27.52
CA THR A 16 12.12 -6.62 28.96
C THR A 16 12.50 -7.97 29.59
N HIS A 17 12.64 -9.01 28.76
CA HIS A 17 12.80 -10.42 29.14
C HIS A 17 11.61 -11.03 29.88
N HIS A 18 10.45 -10.35 29.89
CA HIS A 18 9.21 -10.95 30.36
C HIS A 18 8.78 -12.10 29.44
N GLY A 19 8.51 -13.25 30.06
CA GLY A 19 8.04 -14.42 29.35
C GLY A 19 6.87 -15.10 30.05
N GLU A 20 6.14 -15.88 29.27
CA GLU A 20 5.16 -16.86 29.74
C GLU A 20 5.46 -18.20 29.05
N SER A 21 4.80 -19.28 29.46
CA SER A 21 4.98 -20.60 28.84
C SER A 21 3.65 -21.31 28.58
N VAL A 22 3.53 -21.86 27.38
CA VAL A 22 2.44 -22.75 26.97
C VAL A 22 2.97 -24.18 26.98
N ARG A 23 2.39 -25.03 27.83
CA ARG A 23 2.75 -26.44 27.97
C ARG A 23 1.79 -27.31 27.16
N PHE A 24 2.32 -28.34 26.52
CA PHE A 24 1.57 -29.32 25.76
C PHE A 24 2.30 -30.68 25.78
N GLU A 25 1.60 -31.74 25.39
CA GLU A 25 2.16 -33.09 25.36
C GLU A 25 2.18 -33.61 23.93
N ILE A 26 3.28 -34.26 23.56
CA ILE A 26 3.37 -35.07 22.34
C ILE A 26 2.94 -36.49 22.72
N PRO A 27 1.83 -37.01 22.14
CA PRO A 27 1.32 -38.33 22.47
C PRO A 27 2.35 -39.46 22.28
N ALA A 28 2.27 -40.49 23.12
CA ALA A 28 3.22 -41.61 23.12
C ALA A 28 3.27 -42.36 21.77
N ASP A 29 2.17 -42.45 21.03
CA ASP A 29 2.14 -43.04 19.69
C ASP A 29 2.94 -42.21 18.67
N VAL A 30 2.80 -40.87 18.71
CA VAL A 30 3.59 -39.95 17.87
C VAL A 30 5.07 -40.06 18.24
N HIS A 31 5.38 -40.10 19.54
CA HIS A 31 6.75 -40.26 20.03
C HIS A 31 7.41 -41.56 19.55
N ARG A 32 6.69 -42.69 19.59
CA ARG A 32 7.18 -43.96 19.01
C ARG A 32 7.45 -43.86 17.52
N ARG A 33 6.57 -43.20 16.76
CA ARG A 33 6.78 -43.00 15.31
C ARG A 33 7.99 -42.09 15.03
N LEU A 34 8.20 -41.04 15.83
CA LEU A 34 9.40 -40.19 15.76
C LEU A 34 10.67 -41.02 15.96
N HIS A 35 10.73 -41.84 17.02
CA HIS A 35 11.87 -42.73 17.27
C HIS A 35 12.10 -43.75 16.16
N ALA A 36 11.03 -44.28 15.55
CA ALA A 36 11.14 -45.23 14.45
C ALA A 36 11.67 -44.55 13.18
N LEU A 37 11.18 -43.34 12.88
CA LEU A 37 11.61 -42.55 11.73
C LEU A 37 13.07 -42.10 11.86
N ALA A 38 13.47 -41.64 13.05
CA ALA A 38 14.85 -41.29 13.37
C ALA A 38 15.79 -42.48 13.12
N ARG A 39 15.47 -43.65 13.68
CA ARG A 39 16.24 -44.89 13.47
C ARG A 39 16.29 -45.30 12.00
N GLY A 40 15.18 -45.20 11.28
CA GLY A 40 15.09 -45.58 9.87
C GLY A 40 15.90 -44.68 8.92
N THR A 41 16.23 -43.47 9.34
CA THR A 41 17.00 -42.48 8.55
C THR A 41 18.43 -42.27 9.08
N GLY A 42 18.81 -42.97 10.14
CA GLY A 42 20.10 -42.78 10.82
C GLY A 42 20.21 -41.40 11.50
N ALA A 43 19.09 -40.77 11.83
CA ALA A 43 19.00 -39.51 12.56
C ALA A 43 18.65 -39.79 14.05
N THR A 44 18.74 -38.74 14.88
CA THR A 44 18.28 -38.79 16.27
C THR A 44 16.85 -38.24 16.41
N THR A 45 16.20 -38.49 17.54
CA THR A 45 14.89 -37.88 17.86
C THR A 45 15.00 -36.35 17.86
N PHE A 46 16.09 -35.80 18.41
CA PHE A 46 16.42 -34.37 18.34
C PHE A 46 16.43 -33.85 16.90
N MET A 47 17.18 -34.48 15.99
CA MET A 47 17.25 -34.05 14.58
C MET A 47 15.89 -34.12 13.90
N THR A 48 15.06 -35.09 14.27
CA THR A 48 13.69 -35.23 13.74
C THR A 48 12.76 -34.11 14.22
N LEU A 49 12.85 -33.77 15.51
CA LEU A 49 12.10 -32.64 16.10
C LEU A 49 12.61 -31.29 15.57
N HIS A 50 13.92 -31.13 15.39
CA HIS A 50 14.52 -29.95 14.77
C HIS A 50 14.05 -29.80 13.31
N ALA A 51 14.06 -30.86 12.50
CA ALA A 51 13.56 -30.82 11.12
C ALA A 51 12.07 -30.43 11.06
N ALA A 52 11.25 -31.00 11.94
CA ALA A 52 9.83 -30.66 12.05
C ALA A 52 9.62 -29.19 12.47
N PHE A 53 10.39 -28.70 13.43
CA PHE A 53 10.28 -27.33 13.90
C PHE A 53 10.76 -26.32 12.85
N ALA A 54 11.85 -26.64 12.14
CA ALA A 54 12.32 -25.85 11.00
C ALA A 54 11.27 -25.81 9.87
N ALA A 55 10.62 -26.93 9.56
CA ALA A 55 9.54 -26.98 8.57
C ALA A 55 8.35 -26.11 8.97
N LEU A 56 7.94 -26.15 10.24
CA LEU A 56 6.88 -25.28 10.75
C LEU A 56 7.25 -23.80 10.64
N LEU A 57 8.43 -23.41 11.10
CA LEU A 57 8.88 -22.01 11.04
C LEU A 57 9.03 -21.52 9.60
N ALA A 58 9.50 -22.37 8.68
CA ALA A 58 9.56 -22.06 7.25
C ALA A 58 8.18 -21.67 6.71
N ARG A 59 7.12 -22.41 7.09
CA ARG A 59 5.74 -22.12 6.71
C ARG A 59 5.17 -20.87 7.38
N LEU A 60 5.43 -20.68 8.67
CA LEU A 60 4.93 -19.52 9.43
C LEU A 60 5.62 -18.20 9.06
N CYS A 61 6.88 -18.26 8.59
CA CYS A 61 7.67 -17.07 8.27
C CYS A 61 7.83 -16.83 6.76
N ASP A 62 7.19 -17.66 5.93
CA ASP A 62 7.33 -17.70 4.45
C ASP A 62 8.78 -17.60 3.96
N THR A 63 9.67 -18.44 4.52
CA THR A 63 11.10 -18.50 4.13
C THR A 63 11.51 -19.95 3.87
N ASP A 64 12.58 -20.13 3.11
CA ASP A 64 13.26 -21.40 2.86
C ASP A 64 14.57 -21.54 3.65
N ASP A 65 14.93 -20.57 4.49
CA ASP A 65 16.17 -20.58 5.27
C ASP A 65 15.89 -20.23 6.73
N ILE A 66 16.02 -21.22 7.61
CA ILE A 66 15.68 -21.14 9.02
C ILE A 66 16.92 -21.31 9.89
N VAL A 67 17.03 -20.49 10.93
CA VAL A 67 18.15 -20.53 11.88
C VAL A 67 17.64 -20.75 13.30
N ILE A 68 18.01 -21.86 13.92
CA ILE A 68 17.58 -22.24 15.26
C ILE A 68 18.81 -22.42 16.16
N GLY A 69 18.77 -21.86 17.37
CA GLY A 69 19.78 -22.12 18.39
C GLY A 69 19.51 -23.42 19.15
N THR A 70 20.55 -24.11 19.60
CA THR A 70 20.42 -25.22 20.56
C THR A 70 21.50 -25.13 21.63
N PRO A 71 21.18 -25.35 22.91
CA PRO A 71 22.19 -25.49 23.94
C PRO A 71 22.94 -26.81 23.75
N VAL A 72 24.22 -26.83 24.11
CA VAL A 72 25.04 -28.05 24.18
C VAL A 72 25.73 -28.11 25.53
N ALA A 73 26.00 -29.32 26.05
CA ALA A 73 26.62 -29.48 27.36
C ALA A 73 28.00 -28.79 27.48
N GLY A 74 28.71 -28.62 26.35
CA GLY A 74 30.05 -28.03 26.26
C GLY A 74 31.09 -28.77 27.10
N ARG A 75 30.88 -30.08 27.28
CA ARG A 75 31.81 -31.01 27.95
C ARG A 75 32.31 -32.05 26.93
N PRO A 76 33.20 -31.66 25.98
CA PRO A 76 33.73 -32.59 24.98
C PRO A 76 34.68 -33.64 25.58
N ASP A 77 35.25 -33.34 26.75
CA ASP A 77 36.13 -34.25 27.49
C ASP A 77 35.38 -34.86 28.69
N PRO A 78 35.26 -36.19 28.81
CA PRO A 78 34.60 -36.86 29.93
C PRO A 78 35.15 -36.49 31.31
N ARG A 79 36.40 -36.02 31.39
CA ARG A 79 37.00 -35.52 32.65
C ARG A 79 36.29 -34.27 33.16
N LEU A 80 35.56 -33.56 32.30
CA LEU A 80 34.77 -32.41 32.69
C LEU A 80 33.47 -32.81 33.37
N ASP A 81 32.91 -34.00 33.13
CA ASP A 81 31.60 -34.43 33.66
C ASP A 81 31.38 -34.19 35.17
N PRO A 82 32.32 -34.52 36.07
CA PRO A 82 32.13 -34.30 37.51
C PRO A 82 32.31 -32.84 37.96
N LEU A 83 32.73 -31.92 37.07
CA LEU A 83 33.02 -30.54 37.43
C LEU A 83 31.75 -29.67 37.50
N VAL A 84 31.64 -28.89 38.57
CA VAL A 84 30.59 -27.87 38.72
C VAL A 84 31.07 -26.57 38.08
N GLY A 85 30.33 -26.05 37.11
CA GLY A 85 30.66 -24.81 36.39
C GLY A 85 29.74 -24.54 35.19
N MET A 86 29.86 -23.37 34.59
CA MET A 86 29.13 -22.98 33.37
C MET A 86 29.89 -23.47 32.14
N PHE A 87 29.50 -24.64 31.64
CA PHE A 87 30.07 -25.25 30.43
C PHE A 87 29.11 -25.19 29.23
N VAL A 88 27.84 -24.80 29.46
CA VAL A 88 26.83 -24.83 28.40
C VAL A 88 27.22 -23.89 27.26
N GLY A 89 27.42 -24.48 26.08
CA GLY A 89 27.63 -23.77 24.83
C GLY A 89 26.32 -23.58 24.07
N THR A 90 26.34 -22.79 23.01
CA THR A 90 25.19 -22.61 22.11
C THR A 90 25.63 -22.80 20.66
N LEU A 91 24.94 -23.69 19.95
CA LEU A 91 25.13 -23.90 18.52
C LEU A 91 24.04 -23.18 17.73
N VAL A 92 24.41 -22.74 16.52
CA VAL A 92 23.51 -22.11 15.56
C VAL A 92 23.30 -23.06 14.39
N LEU A 93 22.08 -23.56 14.23
CA LEU A 93 21.70 -24.54 13.22
C LEU A 93 20.95 -23.83 12.08
N ARG A 94 21.63 -23.63 10.95
CA ARG A 94 21.04 -23.05 9.74
C ARG A 94 20.55 -24.16 8.81
N THR A 95 19.24 -24.30 8.69
CA THR A 95 18.57 -25.39 7.99
C THR A 95 17.81 -24.82 6.78
N PRO A 96 18.25 -25.11 5.54
CA PRO A 96 17.47 -24.77 4.35
C PRO A 96 16.33 -25.78 4.13
N VAL A 97 15.14 -25.25 3.92
CA VAL A 97 13.86 -25.97 3.78
C VAL A 97 13.28 -25.72 2.39
N ASP A 98 13.42 -26.69 1.49
CA ASP A 98 12.64 -26.70 0.25
C ASP A 98 11.26 -27.29 0.54
N TRP A 99 10.21 -26.58 0.15
CA TRP A 99 8.83 -26.96 0.40
C TRP A 99 8.37 -28.13 -0.48
N ALA A 100 9.07 -28.39 -1.58
CA ALA A 100 8.82 -29.53 -2.44
C ALA A 100 9.45 -30.83 -1.92
N ASP A 101 10.45 -30.74 -1.03
CA ASP A 101 11.09 -31.91 -0.44
C ASP A 101 10.12 -32.69 0.44
N SER A 102 10.25 -34.02 0.40
CA SER A 102 9.66 -34.88 1.41
C SER A 102 10.23 -34.61 2.79
N PHE A 103 9.48 -34.93 3.84
CA PHE A 103 9.99 -34.80 5.20
C PHE A 103 11.26 -35.65 5.44
N ARG A 104 11.36 -36.81 4.78
CA ARG A 104 12.55 -37.68 4.83
C ARG A 104 13.79 -37.01 4.24
N GLU A 105 13.65 -36.30 3.12
CA GLU A 105 14.75 -35.55 2.50
C GLU A 105 15.18 -34.38 3.39
N LEU A 106 14.21 -33.64 3.94
CA LEU A 106 14.50 -32.57 4.90
C LEU A 106 15.25 -33.11 6.12
N LEU A 107 14.77 -34.20 6.72
CA LEU A 107 15.42 -34.83 7.88
C LEU A 107 16.86 -35.26 7.57
N THR A 108 17.11 -35.80 6.39
CA THR A 108 18.46 -36.19 5.96
C THR A 108 19.37 -34.97 5.91
N ARG A 109 18.88 -33.85 5.36
CA ARG A 109 19.62 -32.59 5.30
C ARG A 109 19.86 -31.99 6.70
N THR A 110 18.83 -31.96 7.54
CA THR A 110 18.93 -31.49 8.93
C THR A 110 19.94 -32.30 9.72
N ARG A 111 19.93 -33.63 9.58
CA ARG A 111 20.95 -34.49 10.19
C ARG A 111 22.37 -34.08 9.79
N ASP A 112 22.61 -33.86 8.50
CA ASP A 112 23.94 -33.51 8.00
C ASP A 112 24.37 -32.11 8.49
N VAL A 113 23.45 -31.14 8.55
CA VAL A 113 23.67 -29.81 9.14
C VAL A 113 24.02 -29.92 10.63
N ASP A 114 23.20 -30.66 11.38
CA ASP A 114 23.35 -30.81 12.83
C ASP A 114 24.67 -31.50 13.18
N LEU A 115 25.01 -32.60 12.50
CA LEU A 115 26.30 -33.28 12.68
C LEU A 115 27.48 -32.36 12.36
N GLY A 116 27.39 -31.59 11.27
CA GLY A 116 28.40 -30.60 10.92
C GLY A 116 28.58 -29.52 12.00
N ALA A 117 27.49 -29.04 12.59
CA ALA A 117 27.54 -28.09 13.69
C ALA A 117 28.12 -28.71 14.97
N PHE A 118 27.71 -29.94 15.33
CA PHE A 118 28.19 -30.63 16.52
C PHE A 118 29.70 -30.95 16.46
N MET A 119 30.28 -31.13 15.27
CA MET A 119 31.73 -31.28 15.09
C MET A 119 32.53 -30.04 15.50
N HIS A 120 31.88 -28.89 15.68
CA HIS A 120 32.47 -27.60 16.05
C HIS A 120 31.88 -27.02 17.34
N ALA A 121 31.33 -27.88 18.21
CA ALA A 121 30.69 -27.49 19.47
C ALA A 121 31.66 -26.88 20.51
N ASP A 122 32.96 -26.94 20.27
CA ASP A 122 34.01 -26.31 21.08
C ASP A 122 34.22 -24.82 20.77
N LEU A 123 33.65 -24.30 19.67
CA LEU A 123 33.72 -22.88 19.33
C LEU A 123 32.78 -22.04 20.22
N PRO A 124 33.28 -20.98 20.89
CA PRO A 124 32.44 -20.07 21.65
C PRO A 124 31.44 -19.32 20.77
N PHE A 125 30.21 -19.15 21.23
CA PHE A 125 29.17 -18.43 20.50
C PHE A 125 29.54 -16.97 20.24
N GLU A 126 30.18 -16.31 21.22
CA GLU A 126 30.64 -14.92 21.15
C GLU A 126 31.64 -14.73 20.00
N MET A 127 32.50 -15.72 19.76
CA MET A 127 33.46 -15.70 18.66
C MET A 127 32.76 -15.75 17.29
N LEU A 128 31.66 -16.50 17.17
CA LEU A 128 30.86 -16.53 15.95
C LEU A 128 30.18 -15.18 15.69
N VAL A 129 29.65 -14.55 16.74
CA VAL A 129 29.04 -13.20 16.64
C VAL A 129 30.09 -12.17 16.21
N ASP A 130 31.28 -12.18 16.81
CA ASP A 130 32.35 -11.24 16.46
C ASP A 130 32.85 -11.44 15.03
N MET A 131 32.97 -12.68 14.56
CA MET A 131 33.47 -13.00 13.22
C MET A 131 32.45 -12.67 12.13
N LEU A 132 31.17 -12.97 12.35
CA LEU A 132 30.11 -12.70 11.39
C LEU A 132 29.66 -11.23 11.39
N ALA A 133 30.04 -10.48 12.43
CA ALA A 133 29.75 -9.06 12.63
C ALA A 133 28.31 -8.67 12.21
N PRO A 134 27.27 -9.35 12.75
CA PRO A 134 25.90 -9.01 12.41
C PRO A 134 25.57 -7.60 12.92
N GLU A 135 24.57 -6.97 12.31
CA GLU A 135 24.07 -5.67 12.76
C GLU A 135 23.71 -5.72 14.25
N ARG A 136 24.34 -4.83 15.04
CA ARG A 136 24.14 -4.80 16.49
C ARG A 136 22.76 -4.23 16.79
N SER A 137 21.92 -5.02 17.47
CA SER A 137 20.58 -4.62 17.86
C SER A 137 20.33 -4.87 19.34
N THR A 138 19.64 -3.94 20.01
CA THR A 138 19.13 -4.11 21.38
C THR A 138 17.77 -4.79 21.43
N THR A 139 17.15 -5.03 20.27
CA THR A 139 15.75 -5.50 20.15
C THR A 139 15.63 -7.02 20.00
N HIS A 140 16.70 -7.71 19.63
CA HIS A 140 16.72 -9.17 19.43
C HIS A 140 18.11 -9.77 19.66
N THR A 141 18.18 -11.09 19.85
CA THR A 141 19.46 -11.82 19.94
C THR A 141 20.17 -11.87 18.58
N PRO A 142 21.52 -11.89 18.57
CA PRO A 142 22.29 -12.04 17.34
C PRO A 142 22.17 -13.46 16.78
N LEU A 143 22.26 -13.60 15.45
CA LEU A 143 22.28 -14.85 14.67
C LEU A 143 20.97 -15.67 14.66
N PHE A 144 20.30 -15.85 15.80
CA PHE A 144 19.03 -16.59 15.89
C PHE A 144 18.12 -15.97 16.95
N GLN A 145 16.80 -16.13 16.78
CA GLN A 145 15.77 -15.64 17.70
C GLN A 145 14.91 -16.77 18.29
N VAL A 146 15.06 -17.98 17.74
CA VAL A 146 14.35 -19.19 18.16
C VAL A 146 15.33 -20.22 18.70
N LEU A 147 14.98 -20.86 19.81
CA LEU A 147 15.79 -21.92 20.41
C LEU A 147 14.99 -23.23 20.51
N ILE A 148 15.66 -24.35 20.29
CA ILE A 148 15.17 -25.69 20.63
C ILE A 148 16.08 -26.29 21.71
N ASP A 149 15.47 -26.79 22.78
CA ASP A 149 16.13 -27.49 23.89
C ASP A 149 15.47 -28.86 24.04
N TYR A 150 16.28 -29.92 23.97
CA TYR A 150 15.84 -31.28 24.12
C TYR A 150 16.75 -32.01 25.11
N GLY A 151 16.13 -32.76 26.02
CA GLY A 151 16.86 -33.54 27.01
C GLY A 151 15.93 -34.47 27.77
N THR A 152 16.48 -35.11 28.79
CA THR A 152 15.73 -36.00 29.69
C THR A 152 15.35 -35.22 30.94
N GLU A 153 14.09 -35.29 31.34
CA GLU A 153 13.71 -34.80 32.66
C GLU A 153 14.07 -35.87 33.69
N VAL A 154 15.10 -35.58 34.48
CA VAL A 154 15.44 -36.36 35.67
C VAL A 154 14.91 -35.57 36.85
N PRO A 155 13.75 -35.95 37.44
CA PRO A 155 13.28 -35.30 38.64
C PRO A 155 14.38 -35.45 39.69
N LEU A 156 14.85 -34.34 40.25
CA LEU A 156 15.71 -34.40 41.43
C LEU A 156 14.80 -34.79 42.60
N HIS A 157 14.62 -36.11 42.74
CA HIS A 157 13.87 -36.77 43.78
C HIS A 157 14.88 -37.36 44.76
N LEU A 158 15.03 -36.71 45.91
CA LEU A 158 15.92 -37.19 46.96
C LEU A 158 15.06 -37.74 48.11
N GLU A 159 15.08 -39.05 48.26
CA GLU A 159 14.48 -39.72 49.42
C GLU A 159 15.51 -39.81 50.56
N LEU A 160 15.18 -39.16 51.67
CA LEU A 160 15.89 -39.25 52.94
C LEU A 160 14.97 -39.95 53.96
N PRO A 161 15.49 -40.53 55.06
CA PRO A 161 14.64 -41.07 56.12
C PRO A 161 13.64 -40.02 56.60
N ASP A 162 12.34 -40.36 56.52
CA ASP A 162 11.19 -39.52 56.89
C ASP A 162 11.04 -38.18 56.13
N VAL A 163 11.83 -37.94 55.07
CA VAL A 163 11.80 -36.68 54.30
C VAL A 163 11.91 -36.95 52.80
N THR A 164 10.91 -36.50 52.04
CA THR A 164 10.96 -36.46 50.58
C THR A 164 11.29 -35.03 50.13
N VAL A 165 12.38 -34.87 49.39
CA VAL A 165 12.77 -33.57 48.81
C VAL A 165 12.47 -33.58 47.32
N THR A 166 11.65 -32.63 46.89
CA THR A 166 11.31 -32.38 45.48
C THR A 166 11.70 -30.96 45.12
N VAL A 167 12.16 -30.74 43.89
CA VAL A 167 12.42 -29.39 43.38
C VAL A 167 11.09 -28.69 43.11
N ALA A 168 10.91 -27.51 43.71
CA ALA A 168 9.77 -26.65 43.46
C ALA A 168 10.21 -25.47 42.60
N ASP A 169 10.02 -25.56 41.29
CA ASP A 169 10.35 -24.46 40.36
C ASP A 169 9.46 -23.24 40.64
N HIS A 170 10.06 -22.18 41.18
CA HIS A 170 9.41 -20.90 41.49
C HIS A 170 9.96 -19.71 40.68
N ALA A 171 10.73 -19.98 39.61
CA ALA A 171 11.23 -18.89 38.78
C ALA A 171 10.10 -18.34 37.90
N PRO A 172 9.87 -17.01 37.86
CA PRO A 172 9.02 -16.42 36.84
C PRO A 172 9.58 -16.79 35.45
N PRO A 173 8.74 -17.09 34.46
CA PRO A 173 9.23 -17.45 33.13
C PRO A 173 10.00 -16.26 32.53
N VAL A 174 11.31 -16.42 32.37
CA VAL A 174 12.18 -15.43 31.72
C VAL A 174 12.32 -15.81 30.25
N ALA A 175 11.90 -14.91 29.35
CA ALA A 175 12.09 -15.08 27.92
C ALA A 175 13.50 -14.62 27.52
N LYS A 176 14.43 -15.58 27.40
CA LYS A 176 15.79 -15.31 26.90
C LYS A 176 15.81 -15.06 25.39
N PHE A 177 14.90 -15.69 24.66
CA PHE A 177 14.71 -15.63 23.21
C PHE A 177 13.28 -15.23 22.89
N ASP A 178 12.97 -15.00 21.62
CA ASP A 178 11.60 -14.66 21.21
C ASP A 178 10.66 -15.85 21.40
N LEU A 179 11.12 -17.03 21.00
CA LEU A 179 10.43 -18.31 21.16
C LEU A 179 11.43 -19.43 21.48
N GLN A 180 11.15 -20.22 22.51
CA GLN A 180 11.95 -21.36 22.92
C GLN A 180 11.06 -22.59 23.04
N LEU A 181 11.37 -23.63 22.26
CA LEU A 181 10.76 -24.95 22.38
C LEU A 181 11.61 -25.82 23.32
N THR A 182 11.06 -26.19 24.46
CA THR A 182 11.69 -27.11 25.41
C THR A 182 10.96 -28.45 25.38
N LEU A 183 11.70 -29.53 25.15
CA LEU A 183 11.19 -30.90 25.04
C LEU A 183 11.89 -31.78 26.06
N ARG A 184 11.12 -32.61 26.77
CA ARG A 184 11.65 -33.55 27.76
C ARG A 184 11.12 -34.96 27.59
N GLU A 185 12.04 -35.92 27.61
CA GLU A 185 11.74 -37.35 27.73
C GLU A 185 11.60 -37.77 29.19
N HIS A 186 10.65 -38.67 29.46
CA HIS A 186 10.42 -39.27 30.77
C HIS A 186 10.84 -40.75 30.76
N PRO A 187 12.07 -41.09 31.18
CA PRO A 187 12.62 -42.44 31.01
C PRO A 187 11.97 -43.47 31.95
N ASP A 188 11.39 -43.03 33.07
CA ASP A 188 10.86 -43.89 34.13
C ASP A 188 9.37 -44.24 33.99
N VAL A 189 8.71 -43.78 32.93
CA VAL A 189 7.27 -44.03 32.67
C VAL A 189 7.13 -45.05 31.54
N ALA A 190 6.25 -46.05 31.71
CA ALA A 190 5.95 -47.00 30.64
C ALA A 190 5.09 -46.32 29.55
N ASP A 191 5.61 -46.27 28.32
CA ASP A 191 5.06 -45.56 27.16
C ASP A 191 5.03 -44.01 27.31
N PRO A 192 6.19 -43.38 27.56
CA PRO A 192 6.22 -41.95 27.80
C PRO A 192 5.99 -41.20 26.48
N GLY A 193 5.03 -40.28 26.48
CA GLY A 193 5.03 -39.17 25.52
C GLY A 193 6.24 -38.25 25.76
N LEU A 194 6.30 -37.14 25.01
CA LEU A 194 7.23 -36.04 25.33
C LEU A 194 6.44 -34.91 25.98
N SER A 195 6.94 -34.41 27.11
CA SER A 195 6.46 -33.12 27.62
C SER A 195 7.12 -32.00 26.83
N ALA A 196 6.34 -31.01 26.44
CA ALA A 196 6.79 -29.90 25.63
C ALA A 196 6.30 -28.56 26.20
N ALA A 197 7.12 -27.53 26.05
CA ALA A 197 6.74 -26.17 26.43
C ALA A 197 7.32 -25.15 25.45
N PHE A 198 6.48 -24.22 25.01
CA PHE A 198 6.92 -23.00 24.36
C PHE A 198 7.02 -21.89 25.40
N THR A 199 8.24 -21.43 25.67
CA THR A 199 8.49 -20.18 26.41
C THR A 199 8.65 -19.05 25.41
N TYR A 200 7.92 -17.95 25.58
CA TYR A 200 7.87 -16.86 24.59
C TYR A 200 7.96 -15.50 25.26
N ALA A 201 8.42 -14.50 24.50
CA ALA A 201 8.46 -13.11 24.94
C ALA A 201 7.08 -12.44 24.84
N THR A 202 6.52 -12.02 25.98
CA THR A 202 5.19 -11.37 26.05
C THR A 202 5.16 -9.99 25.41
N ASP A 203 6.33 -9.37 25.23
CA ASP A 203 6.49 -8.10 24.52
C ASP A 203 5.98 -8.18 23.07
N ILE A 204 6.03 -9.37 22.45
CA ILE A 204 5.77 -9.55 21.02
C ILE A 204 4.70 -10.61 20.70
N PHE A 205 4.45 -11.56 21.62
CA PHE A 205 3.49 -12.64 21.43
C PHE A 205 2.37 -12.62 22.46
N ASP A 206 1.19 -13.00 21.99
CA ASP A 206 0.06 -13.41 22.81
C ASP A 206 0.07 -14.91 23.05
N ARG A 207 -0.46 -15.29 24.22
CA ARG A 207 -0.60 -16.69 24.61
C ARG A 207 -1.36 -17.52 23.58
N THR A 208 -2.44 -16.96 23.03
CA THR A 208 -3.30 -17.63 22.04
C THR A 208 -2.56 -17.92 20.74
N THR A 209 -1.68 -17.02 20.29
CA THR A 209 -0.82 -17.21 19.12
C THR A 209 0.13 -18.39 19.35
N VAL A 210 0.75 -18.47 20.53
CA VAL A 210 1.69 -19.56 20.85
C VAL A 210 0.97 -20.90 21.07
N GLU A 211 -0.23 -20.89 21.64
CA GLU A 211 -1.12 -22.07 21.68
C GLU A 211 -1.45 -22.58 20.27
N GLY A 212 -1.68 -21.66 19.32
CA GLY A 212 -1.83 -21.98 17.90
C GLY A 212 -0.57 -22.65 17.31
N VAL A 213 0.62 -22.06 17.55
CA VAL A 213 1.90 -22.64 17.12
C VAL A 213 2.10 -24.05 17.68
N ALA A 214 1.75 -24.29 18.95
CA ALA A 214 1.82 -25.62 19.55
C ALA A 214 0.89 -26.63 18.86
N ALA A 215 -0.35 -26.21 18.55
CA ALA A 215 -1.30 -27.05 17.82
C ALA A 215 -0.84 -27.34 16.38
N HIS A 216 -0.29 -26.34 15.68
CA HIS A 216 0.31 -26.50 14.33
C HIS A 216 1.49 -27.46 14.37
N PHE A 217 2.35 -27.36 15.38
CA PHE A 217 3.49 -28.27 15.56
C PHE A 217 3.06 -29.71 15.79
N LEU A 218 2.10 -29.96 16.68
CA LEU A 218 1.57 -31.30 16.93
C LEU A 218 0.97 -31.93 15.67
N ARG A 219 0.14 -31.18 14.93
CA ARG A 219 -0.45 -31.68 13.67
C ARG A 219 0.60 -31.97 12.61
N LEU A 220 1.62 -31.11 12.49
CA LEU A 220 2.73 -31.35 11.59
C LEU A 220 3.45 -32.66 11.97
N LEU A 221 3.77 -32.87 13.25
CA LEU A 221 4.38 -34.11 13.74
C LEU A 221 3.53 -35.35 13.45
N GLU A 222 2.21 -35.27 13.67
CA GLU A 222 1.28 -36.36 13.36
C GLU A 222 1.34 -36.76 11.88
N VAL A 223 1.27 -35.78 10.97
CA VAL A 223 1.27 -36.03 9.53
C VAL A 223 2.62 -36.56 9.05
N VAL A 224 3.72 -35.89 9.37
CA VAL A 224 5.06 -36.24 8.83
C VAL A 224 5.61 -37.55 9.40
N THR A 225 5.15 -37.96 10.59
CA THR A 225 5.52 -39.25 11.17
C THR A 225 4.66 -40.41 10.66
N ALA A 226 3.46 -40.12 10.15
CA ALA A 226 2.60 -41.11 9.51
C ALA A 226 2.98 -41.34 8.04
N ASP A 227 3.35 -40.28 7.31
CA ASP A 227 3.79 -40.30 5.93
C ASP A 227 4.97 -39.35 5.72
N ALA A 228 6.19 -39.88 5.83
CA ALA A 228 7.43 -39.12 5.71
C ALA A 228 7.82 -38.79 4.26
N ASP A 229 7.14 -39.36 3.27
CA ASP A 229 7.43 -39.14 1.85
C ASP A 229 6.56 -37.99 1.27
N ARG A 230 5.61 -37.47 2.07
CA ARG A 230 4.81 -36.29 1.73
C ARG A 230 5.66 -35.02 1.69
N PRO A 231 5.49 -34.14 0.68
CA PRO A 231 6.14 -32.83 0.64
C PRO A 231 5.79 -31.97 1.86
N VAL A 232 6.80 -31.38 2.51
CA VAL A 232 6.60 -30.59 3.74
C VAL A 232 5.72 -29.34 3.51
N GLY A 233 5.76 -28.78 2.29
CA GLY A 233 4.91 -27.65 1.89
C GLY A 233 3.43 -28.00 1.73
N ASP A 234 3.09 -29.28 1.59
CA ASP A 234 1.70 -29.75 1.43
C ASP A 234 1.15 -30.40 2.71
N VAL A 235 1.89 -30.31 3.81
CA VAL A 235 1.38 -30.71 5.13
C VAL A 235 0.33 -29.71 5.57
N GLU A 236 -0.83 -30.23 5.94
CA GLU A 236 -1.99 -29.45 6.37
C GLU A 236 -1.78 -28.99 7.82
N LEU A 237 -1.56 -27.68 8.00
CA LEU A 237 -1.33 -27.09 9.33
C LEU A 237 -2.63 -26.70 10.02
N LEU A 238 -3.66 -26.33 9.26
CA LEU A 238 -4.92 -25.82 9.80
C LEU A 238 -5.86 -26.98 10.14
N ASP A 239 -6.61 -26.86 11.22
CA ASP A 239 -7.76 -27.75 11.43
C ASP A 239 -8.95 -27.36 10.52
N ALA A 240 -10.02 -28.15 10.57
CA ALA A 240 -11.19 -27.91 9.74
C ALA A 240 -11.93 -26.60 10.10
N ALA A 241 -11.92 -26.20 11.38
CA ALA A 241 -12.57 -24.98 11.85
C ALA A 241 -11.76 -23.74 11.47
N GLU A 242 -10.44 -23.76 11.65
CA GLU A 242 -9.51 -22.72 11.21
C GLU A 242 -9.61 -22.52 9.70
N ARG A 243 -9.57 -23.60 8.91
CA ARG A 243 -9.70 -23.51 7.44
C ARG A 243 -11.04 -22.92 7.03
N ALA A 244 -12.14 -23.33 7.67
CA ALA A 244 -13.46 -22.79 7.39
C ALA A 244 -13.55 -21.29 7.73
N ALA A 245 -12.98 -20.87 8.87
CA ALA A 245 -12.92 -19.47 9.28
C ALA A 245 -12.13 -18.62 8.25
N LEU A 246 -10.94 -19.07 7.87
CA LEU A 246 -10.05 -18.36 6.94
C LEU A 246 -10.55 -18.33 5.50
N SER A 247 -11.30 -19.36 5.07
CA SER A 247 -11.81 -19.46 3.70
C SER A 247 -13.20 -18.84 3.52
N THR A 248 -14.05 -18.90 4.55
CA THR A 248 -15.46 -18.50 4.45
C THR A 248 -15.96 -17.68 5.63
N GLY A 249 -15.53 -17.98 6.86
CA GLY A 249 -16.10 -17.36 8.07
C GLY A 249 -15.86 -15.85 8.20
N TRP A 250 -14.78 -15.34 7.62
CA TRP A 250 -14.49 -13.90 7.59
C TRP A 250 -15.03 -13.16 6.35
N ASN A 251 -15.63 -13.90 5.41
CA ASN A 251 -16.20 -13.33 4.19
C ASN A 251 -17.71 -13.18 4.35
N THR A 252 -18.25 -12.02 3.99
CA THR A 252 -19.69 -11.76 4.06
C THR A 252 -20.32 -12.15 2.72
N PRO A 253 -21.42 -12.94 2.70
CA PRO A 253 -22.14 -13.25 1.47
C PRO A 253 -22.57 -11.99 0.71
N ALA A 254 -22.70 -12.09 -0.61
CA ALA A 254 -23.24 -11.01 -1.42
C ALA A 254 -24.66 -10.67 -0.97
N LEU A 255 -25.02 -9.40 -1.10
CA LEU A 255 -26.43 -9.03 -0.99
C LEU A 255 -27.20 -9.55 -2.22
N PRO A 256 -28.49 -9.87 -2.09
CA PRO A 256 -29.29 -10.28 -3.22
C PRO A 256 -29.24 -9.19 -4.30
N ALA A 257 -28.93 -9.59 -5.54
CA ALA A 257 -29.01 -8.69 -6.68
C ALA A 257 -30.44 -8.15 -6.81
N VAL A 258 -30.57 -6.86 -7.13
CA VAL A 258 -31.88 -6.25 -7.40
C VAL A 258 -32.34 -6.73 -8.79
N PRO A 259 -33.48 -7.45 -8.91
CA PRO A 259 -33.93 -7.99 -10.20
C PRO A 259 -34.32 -6.88 -11.19
N GLY A 260 -33.88 -6.99 -12.45
CA GLY A 260 -34.29 -6.10 -13.55
C GLY A 260 -33.42 -4.85 -13.75
N GLU A 261 -32.27 -4.76 -13.08
CA GLU A 261 -31.36 -3.61 -13.12
C GLU A 261 -29.94 -4.04 -13.52
N ASP A 262 -29.83 -4.40 -14.78
CA ASP A 262 -28.75 -5.24 -15.27
C ASP A 262 -27.50 -4.44 -15.68
N THR A 263 -27.63 -3.16 -16.02
CA THR A 263 -26.49 -2.33 -16.48
C THR A 263 -26.43 -0.95 -15.83
N LEU A 264 -25.24 -0.31 -15.86
CA LEU A 264 -25.09 1.11 -15.45
C LEU A 264 -25.95 2.04 -16.30
N ALA A 265 -26.13 1.72 -17.59
CA ALA A 265 -26.94 2.52 -18.49
C ALA A 265 -28.42 2.55 -18.07
N ASP A 266 -28.96 1.40 -17.64
CA ASP A 266 -30.34 1.29 -17.14
C ASP A 266 -30.51 2.03 -15.82
N ARG A 267 -29.54 1.86 -14.90
CA ARG A 267 -29.58 2.52 -13.58
C ARG A 267 -29.52 4.05 -13.71
N PHE A 268 -28.65 4.58 -14.58
CA PHE A 268 -28.60 6.01 -14.87
C PHE A 268 -29.90 6.54 -15.50
N THR A 269 -30.43 5.83 -16.50
CA THR A 269 -31.71 6.21 -17.15
C THR A 269 -32.85 6.30 -16.13
N ARG A 270 -32.86 5.41 -15.14
CA ARG A 270 -33.81 5.47 -14.04
C ARG A 270 -33.56 6.66 -13.12
N SER A 271 -32.31 6.95 -12.73
CA SER A 271 -32.01 8.16 -11.94
C SER A 271 -32.55 9.41 -12.64
N VAL A 272 -32.34 9.52 -13.96
CA VAL A 272 -32.87 10.63 -14.77
C VAL A 272 -34.40 10.74 -14.69
N ARG A 273 -35.11 9.61 -14.69
CA ARG A 273 -36.57 9.59 -14.59
C ARG A 273 -37.09 9.86 -13.18
N HIS A 274 -36.34 9.48 -12.15
CA HIS A 274 -36.78 9.58 -10.75
C HIS A 274 -36.46 10.94 -10.14
N PHE A 275 -35.36 11.57 -10.55
CA PHE A 275 -34.86 12.84 -10.01
C PHE A 275 -34.73 13.94 -11.09
N PRO A 276 -35.67 14.10 -12.03
CA PRO A 276 -35.46 14.91 -13.25
C PRO A 276 -35.08 16.37 -12.99
N ASP A 277 -35.63 16.96 -11.93
CA ASP A 277 -35.45 18.37 -11.57
C ASP A 277 -34.31 18.59 -10.55
N GLU A 278 -33.74 17.51 -9.99
CA GLU A 278 -32.64 17.60 -9.04
C GLU A 278 -31.32 17.91 -9.74
N SER A 279 -30.44 18.63 -9.05
CA SER A 279 -29.10 18.98 -9.56
C SER A 279 -28.21 17.75 -9.64
N ALA A 280 -27.82 17.33 -10.84
CA ALA A 280 -27.02 16.15 -11.07
C ALA A 280 -25.52 16.45 -11.16
N LEU A 281 -25.16 17.53 -11.86
CA LEU A 281 -23.77 17.80 -12.23
C LEU A 281 -23.48 19.29 -12.20
N THR A 282 -22.52 19.70 -11.37
CA THR A 282 -22.02 21.07 -11.29
C THR A 282 -20.64 21.16 -11.92
N GLY A 283 -20.47 22.04 -12.90
CA GLY A 283 -19.17 22.45 -13.45
C GLY A 283 -18.78 23.85 -12.99
N ALA A 284 -17.77 24.44 -13.64
CA ALA A 284 -17.33 25.80 -13.32
C ALA A 284 -18.39 26.88 -13.62
N ASP A 285 -19.10 26.75 -14.75
CA ASP A 285 -19.98 27.81 -15.27
C ASP A 285 -21.48 27.51 -15.12
N GLU A 286 -21.87 26.24 -15.00
CA GLU A 286 -23.27 25.83 -14.97
C GLU A 286 -23.51 24.60 -14.08
N THR A 287 -24.76 24.45 -13.64
CA THR A 287 -25.27 23.26 -12.95
C THR A 287 -26.38 22.65 -13.80
N LEU A 288 -26.25 21.37 -14.13
CA LEU A 288 -27.24 20.61 -14.88
C LEU A 288 -28.12 19.80 -13.94
N THR A 289 -29.43 19.83 -14.20
CA THR A 289 -30.36 18.86 -13.62
C THR A 289 -30.17 17.48 -14.26
N TYR A 290 -30.69 16.43 -13.63
CA TYR A 290 -30.68 15.08 -14.22
C TYR A 290 -31.38 15.04 -15.59
N ALA A 291 -32.48 15.76 -15.79
CA ALA A 291 -33.15 15.84 -17.10
C ALA A 291 -32.27 16.50 -18.16
N ALA A 292 -31.59 17.61 -17.81
CA ALA A 292 -30.68 18.31 -18.72
C ALA A 292 -29.43 17.47 -19.04
N LEU A 293 -28.85 16.81 -18.03
CA LEU A 293 -27.73 15.90 -18.20
C LEU A 293 -28.13 14.71 -19.09
N GLY A 294 -29.26 14.07 -18.79
CA GLY A 294 -29.81 12.96 -19.57
C GLY A 294 -29.98 13.34 -21.04
N ALA A 295 -30.60 14.48 -21.33
CA ALA A 295 -30.79 14.95 -22.70
C ALA A 295 -29.46 15.08 -23.48
N ARG A 296 -28.41 15.66 -22.87
CA ARG A 296 -27.09 15.78 -23.50
C ARG A 296 -26.45 14.41 -23.72
N VAL A 297 -26.52 13.53 -22.72
CA VAL A 297 -25.99 12.16 -22.75
C VAL A 297 -26.65 11.32 -23.84
N PHE A 298 -27.98 11.34 -23.94
CA PHE A 298 -28.72 10.53 -24.90
C PHE A 298 -28.51 11.00 -26.35
N ARG A 299 -28.40 12.31 -26.58
CA ARG A 299 -28.05 12.88 -27.89
C ARG A 299 -26.66 12.43 -28.34
N LEU A 300 -25.65 12.59 -27.49
CA LEU A 300 -24.30 12.16 -27.80
C LEU A 300 -24.24 10.63 -27.97
N GLY A 301 -24.90 9.86 -27.10
CA GLY A 301 -24.94 8.41 -27.19
C GLY A 301 -25.51 7.91 -28.53
N ARG A 302 -26.60 8.51 -29.04
CA ARG A 302 -27.14 8.18 -30.37
C ARG A 302 -26.12 8.45 -31.47
N HIS A 303 -25.42 9.57 -31.39
CA HIS A 303 -24.38 9.87 -32.36
C HIS A 303 -23.22 8.86 -32.29
N LEU A 304 -22.82 8.42 -31.10
CA LEU A 304 -21.80 7.37 -30.94
C LEU A 304 -22.25 6.03 -31.53
N VAL A 305 -23.53 5.67 -31.39
CA VAL A 305 -24.10 4.48 -32.05
C VAL A 305 -23.97 4.57 -33.57
N GLU A 306 -24.24 5.73 -34.18
CA GLU A 306 -24.03 5.97 -35.61
C GLU A 306 -22.57 5.73 -36.01
N LEU A 307 -21.61 6.12 -35.15
CA LEU A 307 -20.18 5.97 -35.37
C LEU A 307 -19.62 4.57 -35.11
N GLY A 308 -20.42 3.63 -34.58
CA GLY A 308 -20.01 2.24 -34.39
C GLY A 308 -19.96 1.77 -32.94
N ALA A 309 -20.32 2.60 -31.97
CA ALA A 309 -20.40 2.18 -30.57
C ALA A 309 -21.40 1.03 -30.39
N ALA A 310 -20.94 -0.02 -29.72
CA ALA A 310 -21.67 -1.25 -29.45
C ALA A 310 -21.10 -1.96 -28.20
N PRO A 311 -21.84 -2.94 -27.62
CA PRO A 311 -21.31 -3.84 -26.60
C PRO A 311 -19.94 -4.41 -26.96
N ASP A 312 -19.03 -4.43 -25.97
CA ASP A 312 -17.63 -4.88 -26.08
C ASP A 312 -16.74 -4.10 -27.07
N THR A 313 -17.20 -2.95 -27.57
CA THR A 313 -16.35 -1.95 -28.22
C THR A 313 -15.94 -0.86 -27.23
N VAL A 314 -14.92 -0.07 -27.58
CA VAL A 314 -14.40 1.01 -26.73
C VAL A 314 -14.52 2.35 -27.43
N VAL A 315 -15.02 3.36 -26.72
CA VAL A 315 -15.00 4.78 -27.12
C VAL A 315 -13.93 5.49 -26.32
N ALA A 316 -12.96 6.10 -27.00
CA ALA A 316 -11.94 6.89 -26.32
C ALA A 316 -12.47 8.30 -26.00
N VAL A 317 -12.16 8.80 -24.81
CA VAL A 317 -12.56 10.12 -24.34
C VAL A 317 -11.32 10.89 -23.87
N ALA A 318 -10.95 11.94 -24.59
CA ALA A 318 -9.81 12.80 -24.29
C ALA A 318 -10.30 14.24 -24.06
N LEU A 319 -10.83 14.49 -22.87
CA LEU A 319 -11.39 15.78 -22.46
C LEU A 319 -10.81 16.18 -21.09
N PRO A 320 -10.61 17.49 -20.84
CA PRO A 320 -10.28 17.96 -19.50
C PRO A 320 -11.48 17.73 -18.56
N ARG A 321 -11.22 17.75 -17.25
CA ARG A 321 -12.29 17.67 -16.25
C ARG A 321 -13.30 18.81 -16.45
N SER A 322 -14.48 18.44 -16.90
CA SER A 322 -15.55 19.34 -17.31
C SER A 322 -16.88 18.58 -17.33
N ILE A 323 -17.98 19.31 -17.53
CA ILE A 323 -19.29 18.71 -17.79
C ILE A 323 -19.25 17.80 -19.02
N ASP A 324 -18.58 18.24 -20.09
CA ASP A 324 -18.49 17.50 -21.34
C ASP A 324 -17.76 16.16 -21.18
N LEU A 325 -16.76 16.09 -20.28
CA LEU A 325 -16.13 14.81 -19.92
C LEU A 325 -17.17 13.83 -19.36
N VAL A 326 -17.93 14.24 -18.34
CA VAL A 326 -18.94 13.38 -17.71
C VAL A 326 -20.02 12.98 -18.72
N VAL A 327 -20.49 13.92 -19.55
CA VAL A 327 -21.44 13.64 -20.64
C VAL A 327 -20.89 12.59 -21.60
N ALA A 328 -19.63 12.69 -22.01
CA ALA A 328 -18.99 11.75 -22.93
C ALA A 328 -18.86 10.33 -22.34
N LEU A 329 -18.45 10.22 -21.07
CA LEU A 329 -18.34 8.93 -20.38
C LEU A 329 -19.70 8.23 -20.28
N LEU A 330 -20.73 8.96 -19.85
CA LEU A 330 -22.10 8.45 -19.74
C LEU A 330 -22.70 8.12 -21.12
N ALA A 331 -22.41 8.93 -22.15
CA ALA A 331 -22.91 8.72 -23.50
C ALA A 331 -22.35 7.43 -24.12
N ALA A 332 -21.08 7.12 -23.90
CA ALA A 332 -20.49 5.85 -24.31
C ALA A 332 -21.23 4.66 -23.67
N GLN A 333 -21.53 4.73 -22.38
CA GLN A 333 -22.33 3.70 -21.68
C GLN A 333 -23.73 3.56 -22.27
N GLN A 334 -24.43 4.68 -22.53
CA GLN A 334 -25.78 4.65 -23.08
C GLN A 334 -25.82 4.07 -24.50
N ALA A 335 -24.78 4.33 -25.30
CA ALA A 335 -24.56 3.72 -26.60
C ALA A 335 -24.25 2.20 -26.53
N GLY A 336 -23.95 1.70 -25.33
CA GLY A 336 -23.61 0.30 -25.04
C GLY A 336 -22.12 -0.02 -25.14
N ALA A 337 -21.25 0.97 -25.37
CA ALA A 337 -19.80 0.78 -25.46
C ALA A 337 -19.10 1.08 -24.13
N GLY A 338 -17.95 0.44 -23.92
CA GLY A 338 -17.07 0.78 -22.83
C GLY A 338 -16.37 2.12 -23.09
N TYR A 339 -16.20 2.98 -22.09
CA TYR A 339 -15.36 4.17 -22.26
C TYR A 339 -13.89 3.86 -21.91
N LEU A 340 -12.98 4.55 -22.60
CA LEU A 340 -11.56 4.65 -22.25
C LEU A 340 -11.24 6.11 -22.05
N ALA A 341 -11.14 6.54 -20.79
CA ALA A 341 -10.74 7.89 -20.46
C ALA A 341 -9.22 8.04 -20.62
N LEU A 342 -8.82 9.06 -21.36
CA LEU A 342 -7.42 9.43 -21.58
C LEU A 342 -7.10 10.68 -20.77
N ASP A 343 -6.04 10.61 -19.97
CA ASP A 343 -5.54 11.79 -19.27
C ASP A 343 -4.81 12.70 -20.27
N VAL A 344 -5.42 13.84 -20.59
CA VAL A 344 -4.90 14.83 -21.55
C VAL A 344 -3.60 15.50 -21.07
N GLY A 345 -3.22 15.32 -19.80
CA GLY A 345 -1.92 15.71 -19.26
C GLY A 345 -0.78 14.76 -19.65
N HIS A 346 -1.08 13.55 -20.14
CA HIS A 346 -0.05 12.63 -20.60
C HIS A 346 0.59 13.05 -21.95
N PRO A 347 1.84 12.62 -22.21
CA PRO A 347 2.49 12.84 -23.51
C PRO A 347 1.73 12.19 -24.66
N ALA A 348 1.78 12.81 -25.85
CA ALA A 348 1.06 12.35 -27.04
C ALA A 348 1.42 10.90 -27.41
N ASP A 349 2.70 10.53 -27.35
CA ASP A 349 3.18 9.17 -27.66
C ASP A 349 2.59 8.12 -26.71
N ARG A 350 2.39 8.46 -25.44
CA ARG A 350 1.76 7.57 -24.45
C ARG A 350 0.28 7.39 -24.75
N LEU A 351 -0.42 8.48 -25.03
CA LEU A 351 -1.84 8.45 -25.43
C LEU A 351 -2.03 7.62 -26.70
N ASP A 352 -1.16 7.82 -27.68
CA ASP A 352 -1.12 7.10 -28.94
C ASP A 352 -0.86 5.59 -28.75
N ALA A 353 0.05 5.21 -27.84
CA ALA A 353 0.31 3.82 -27.50
C ALA A 353 -0.92 3.15 -26.87
N THR A 354 -1.57 3.83 -25.91
CA THR A 354 -2.81 3.37 -25.28
C THR A 354 -3.95 3.20 -26.29
N MET A 355 -4.13 4.18 -27.18
CA MET A 355 -5.13 4.13 -28.25
C MET A 355 -4.87 2.99 -29.24
N SER A 356 -3.59 2.74 -29.56
CA SER A 356 -3.20 1.65 -30.47
C SER A 356 -3.47 0.26 -29.87
N ASP A 357 -3.27 0.09 -28.56
CA ASP A 357 -3.57 -1.18 -27.86
C ASP A 357 -5.09 -1.36 -27.66
N ALA A 358 -5.81 -0.28 -27.35
CA ALA A 358 -7.25 -0.33 -27.11
C ALA A 358 -8.12 -0.43 -28.37
N ALA A 359 -7.62 0.04 -29.51
CA ALA A 359 -8.31 0.07 -30.81
C ALA A 359 -9.78 0.58 -30.73
N PRO A 360 -10.02 1.81 -30.21
CA PRO A 360 -11.37 2.32 -30.04
C PRO A 360 -12.05 2.62 -31.38
N VAL A 361 -13.39 2.57 -31.39
CA VAL A 361 -14.21 2.80 -32.60
C VAL A 361 -14.30 4.28 -32.97
N CYS A 362 -14.22 5.18 -31.99
CA CYS A 362 -14.20 6.62 -32.18
C CYS A 362 -13.54 7.33 -30.99
N LEU A 363 -13.21 8.61 -31.19
CA LEU A 363 -12.69 9.53 -30.19
C LEU A 363 -13.69 10.63 -29.90
N VAL A 364 -13.94 10.93 -28.62
CA VAL A 364 -14.62 12.16 -28.18
C VAL A 364 -13.57 13.07 -27.55
N SER A 365 -13.44 14.30 -28.07
CA SER A 365 -12.43 15.25 -27.61
C SER A 365 -12.87 16.70 -27.87
N CYS A 366 -12.01 17.66 -27.54
CA CYS A 366 -12.14 19.06 -27.95
C CYS A 366 -11.07 19.39 -29.00
N THR A 367 -11.24 20.49 -29.73
CA THR A 367 -10.39 20.88 -30.87
C THR A 367 -8.89 20.86 -30.51
N ASP A 368 -8.53 21.47 -29.38
CA ASP A 368 -7.13 21.62 -28.95
C ASP A 368 -6.47 20.28 -28.60
N HIS A 369 -7.19 19.38 -27.94
CA HIS A 369 -6.65 18.08 -27.55
C HIS A 369 -6.65 17.08 -28.71
N ALA A 370 -7.67 17.11 -29.57
CA ALA A 370 -7.70 16.30 -30.77
C ALA A 370 -6.51 16.60 -31.70
N ALA A 371 -6.11 17.87 -31.82
CA ALA A 371 -4.96 18.28 -32.63
C ALA A 371 -3.62 17.68 -32.16
N ARG A 372 -3.52 17.29 -30.87
CA ARG A 372 -2.32 16.64 -30.30
C ARG A 372 -2.25 15.14 -30.58
N LEU A 373 -3.35 14.52 -31.01
CA LEU A 373 -3.45 13.09 -31.26
C LEU A 373 -3.34 12.81 -32.77
N ARG A 374 -2.38 11.97 -33.17
CA ARG A 374 -2.11 11.70 -34.60
C ARG A 374 -2.84 10.43 -35.06
N ARG A 375 -4.15 10.50 -35.27
CA ARG A 375 -4.95 9.30 -35.55
C ARG A 375 -6.00 9.48 -36.64
N ASP A 376 -6.21 8.41 -37.40
CA ASP A 376 -7.23 8.28 -38.44
C ASP A 376 -8.41 7.48 -37.87
N LEU A 377 -9.20 8.12 -37.00
CA LEU A 377 -10.45 7.56 -36.48
C LEU A 377 -11.56 8.62 -36.42
N PRO A 378 -12.84 8.21 -36.51
CA PRO A 378 -13.96 9.14 -36.34
C PRO A 378 -13.83 9.91 -35.03
N THR A 379 -13.81 11.23 -35.11
CA THR A 379 -13.60 12.12 -33.96
C THR A 379 -14.78 13.07 -33.80
N VAL A 380 -15.35 13.10 -32.60
CA VAL A 380 -16.43 14.01 -32.18
C VAL A 380 -15.80 15.13 -31.38
N LEU A 381 -15.87 16.35 -31.91
CA LEU A 381 -15.37 17.57 -31.25
C LEU A 381 -16.51 18.27 -30.51
N VAL A 382 -16.55 18.14 -29.18
CA VAL A 382 -17.69 18.63 -28.36
C VAL A 382 -17.82 20.15 -28.31
N ASP A 383 -16.74 20.86 -28.60
CA ASP A 383 -16.62 22.31 -28.71
C ASP A 383 -16.91 22.85 -30.12
N ASN A 384 -17.01 21.97 -31.13
CA ASN A 384 -17.29 22.37 -32.50
C ASN A 384 -18.78 22.71 -32.70
N ALA A 385 -19.05 23.85 -33.36
CA ALA A 385 -20.42 24.36 -33.55
C ALA A 385 -21.31 23.44 -34.40
N ASP A 386 -20.78 22.86 -35.48
CA ASP A 386 -21.53 21.94 -36.34
C ASP A 386 -21.87 20.64 -35.62
N THR A 387 -20.94 20.16 -34.80
CA THR A 387 -21.17 18.99 -33.93
C THR A 387 -22.29 19.29 -32.93
N ARG A 388 -22.26 20.44 -32.25
CA ARG A 388 -23.33 20.85 -31.33
C ARG A 388 -24.69 20.99 -32.02
N ALA A 389 -24.74 21.60 -33.21
CA ALA A 389 -25.95 21.71 -33.99
C ALA A 389 -26.53 20.33 -34.33
N ARG A 390 -25.68 19.40 -34.83
CA ARG A 390 -26.08 18.02 -35.11
C ARG A 390 -26.61 17.30 -33.86
N LEU A 391 -25.92 17.43 -32.72
CA LEU A 391 -26.37 16.79 -31.48
C LEU A 391 -27.72 17.34 -31.02
N ASN A 392 -28.01 18.62 -31.24
CA ASN A 392 -29.28 19.23 -30.88
C ASN A 392 -30.47 18.73 -31.73
N ASP A 393 -30.21 18.30 -32.97
CA ASP A 393 -31.22 17.70 -33.85
C ASP A 393 -31.59 16.26 -33.45
N LEU A 394 -30.76 15.61 -32.64
CA LEU A 394 -31.02 14.26 -32.14
C LEU A 394 -32.02 14.28 -30.97
N SER A 395 -32.78 13.18 -30.85
CA SER A 395 -33.74 13.00 -29.77
C SER A 395 -33.05 13.06 -28.39
N PRO A 396 -33.62 13.81 -27.42
CA PRO A 396 -33.14 13.84 -26.04
C PRO A 396 -33.72 12.72 -25.16
N GLU A 397 -34.52 11.79 -25.70
CA GLU A 397 -35.13 10.70 -24.92
C GLU A 397 -34.15 9.56 -24.63
N PRO A 398 -34.35 8.71 -23.60
CA PRO A 398 -33.47 7.55 -23.34
C PRO A 398 -33.26 6.65 -24.55
N ILE A 399 -32.05 6.11 -24.71
CA ILE A 399 -31.70 5.18 -25.81
C ILE A 399 -32.26 3.79 -25.49
N THR A 400 -32.99 3.21 -26.43
CA THR A 400 -33.56 1.86 -26.32
C THR A 400 -32.64 0.79 -26.93
N ASP A 401 -32.81 -0.47 -26.52
CA ASP A 401 -32.08 -1.59 -27.13
C ASP A 401 -32.30 -1.73 -28.64
N SER A 402 -33.45 -1.27 -29.15
CA SER A 402 -33.75 -1.30 -30.58
C SER A 402 -32.93 -0.30 -31.40
N GLU A 403 -32.45 0.77 -30.76
CA GLU A 403 -31.57 1.76 -31.37
C GLU A 403 -30.10 1.32 -31.32
N ARG A 404 -29.73 0.47 -30.35
CA ARG A 404 -28.36 -0.04 -30.20
C ARG A 404 -28.03 -1.06 -31.30
N ARG A 405 -26.75 -1.17 -31.64
CA ARG A 405 -26.27 -2.15 -32.64
C ARG A 405 -26.37 -3.60 -32.16
N ALA A 406 -26.35 -3.82 -30.85
CA ALA A 406 -26.57 -5.12 -30.20
C ALA A 406 -27.13 -4.90 -28.79
N GLY A 407 -27.78 -5.94 -28.24
CA GLY A 407 -28.33 -5.89 -26.88
C GLY A 407 -27.24 -5.72 -25.83
N LEU A 408 -27.45 -4.78 -24.90
CA LEU A 408 -26.52 -4.54 -23.80
C LEU A 408 -26.78 -5.54 -22.68
N THR A 409 -25.71 -6.11 -22.11
CA THR A 409 -25.80 -7.08 -21.01
C THR A 409 -24.95 -6.62 -19.83
N PRO A 410 -25.23 -7.06 -18.58
CA PRO A 410 -24.37 -6.76 -17.43
C PRO A 410 -22.91 -7.13 -17.64
N ASP A 411 -22.67 -8.19 -18.40
CA ASP A 411 -21.33 -8.72 -18.58
C ASP A 411 -20.54 -7.97 -19.64
N ALA A 412 -21.15 -7.06 -20.41
CA ALA A 412 -20.45 -6.20 -21.37
C ALA A 412 -19.49 -5.22 -20.68
N VAL A 413 -18.42 -4.84 -21.39
CA VAL A 413 -17.43 -3.86 -20.88
C VAL A 413 -18.08 -2.50 -20.65
N ALA A 414 -18.03 -2.02 -19.41
CA ALA A 414 -18.42 -0.68 -19.01
C ALA A 414 -17.25 0.29 -19.18
N TYR A 415 -16.03 -0.06 -18.80
CA TYR A 415 -14.90 0.82 -19.03
C TYR A 415 -13.58 0.06 -19.10
N VAL A 416 -12.59 0.74 -19.65
CA VAL A 416 -11.20 0.29 -19.68
C VAL A 416 -10.31 1.33 -19.02
N VAL A 417 -9.59 0.93 -17.98
CA VAL A 417 -8.54 1.74 -17.33
C VAL A 417 -7.19 1.10 -17.64
N TYR A 418 -6.24 1.91 -18.08
CA TYR A 418 -4.88 1.45 -18.32
C TYR A 418 -4.02 1.61 -17.08
N THR A 419 -3.37 0.52 -16.67
CA THR A 419 -2.39 0.52 -15.57
C THR A 419 -0.98 0.32 -16.10
N SER A 420 0.02 0.71 -15.30
CA SER A 420 1.43 0.45 -15.60
C SER A 420 1.68 -1.05 -15.72
N GLY A 421 2.59 -1.44 -16.61
CA GLY A 421 2.88 -2.85 -16.89
C GLY A 421 4.34 -3.21 -16.62
N SER A 422 4.58 -4.32 -15.93
CA SER A 422 5.92 -4.85 -15.63
C SER A 422 6.83 -5.09 -16.85
N THR A 423 6.27 -5.14 -18.06
CA THR A 423 7.01 -5.25 -19.34
C THR A 423 7.36 -3.90 -19.96
N GLY A 424 7.02 -2.80 -19.29
CA GLY A 424 7.18 -1.43 -19.77
C GLY A 424 6.13 -0.96 -20.78
N ARG A 425 5.04 -1.71 -20.95
CA ARG A 425 3.89 -1.33 -21.78
C ARG A 425 2.62 -1.29 -20.91
N PRO A 426 1.83 -0.20 -20.98
CA PRO A 426 0.55 -0.11 -20.29
C PRO A 426 -0.39 -1.27 -20.64
N LYS A 427 -1.22 -1.70 -19.69
CA LYS A 427 -2.19 -2.80 -19.86
C LYS A 427 -3.61 -2.31 -19.53
N GLY A 428 -4.56 -2.51 -20.45
CA GLY A 428 -5.95 -2.12 -20.24
C GLY A 428 -6.70 -3.17 -19.42
N VAL A 429 -7.29 -2.79 -18.28
CA VAL A 429 -8.17 -3.64 -17.48
C VAL A 429 -9.60 -3.46 -17.96
N ALA A 430 -10.25 -4.54 -18.40
CA ALA A 430 -11.62 -4.50 -18.90
C ALA A 430 -12.62 -4.76 -17.76
N VAL A 431 -13.36 -3.72 -17.36
CA VAL A 431 -14.35 -3.76 -16.28
C VAL A 431 -15.75 -3.80 -16.86
N THR A 432 -16.59 -4.70 -16.34
CA THR A 432 -17.96 -4.91 -16.84
C THR A 432 -18.98 -4.07 -16.07
N HIS A 433 -20.20 -3.90 -16.62
CA HIS A 433 -21.27 -3.25 -15.88
C HIS A 433 -21.57 -3.97 -14.56
N ARG A 434 -21.64 -5.31 -14.59
CA ARG A 434 -21.88 -6.16 -13.42
C ARG A 434 -20.89 -5.84 -12.31
N ASN A 435 -19.60 -5.76 -12.64
CA ASN A 435 -18.57 -5.49 -11.64
C ASN A 435 -18.84 -4.19 -10.87
N VAL A 436 -19.20 -3.11 -11.57
CA VAL A 436 -19.46 -1.81 -10.95
C VAL A 436 -20.77 -1.82 -10.18
N THR A 437 -21.84 -2.38 -10.76
CA THR A 437 -23.14 -2.45 -10.07
C THR A 437 -23.07 -3.28 -8.79
N THR A 438 -22.32 -4.38 -8.81
CA THR A 438 -22.07 -5.22 -7.63
C THR A 438 -21.34 -4.45 -6.53
N LEU A 439 -20.34 -3.63 -6.86
CA LEU A 439 -19.64 -2.78 -5.89
C LEU A 439 -20.62 -1.85 -5.15
N PHE A 440 -21.48 -1.14 -5.88
CA PHE A 440 -22.44 -0.22 -5.26
C PHE A 440 -23.54 -0.96 -4.48
N ASP A 441 -24.03 -2.08 -5.00
CA ASP A 441 -25.06 -2.87 -4.31
C ASP A 441 -24.55 -3.39 -2.96
N ASN A 442 -23.32 -3.95 -2.94
CA ASN A 442 -22.73 -4.52 -1.73
C ASN A 442 -22.29 -3.47 -0.70
N THR A 443 -21.99 -2.25 -1.14
CA THR A 443 -21.57 -1.16 -0.24
C THR A 443 -22.73 -0.27 0.21
N ARG A 444 -23.88 -0.31 -0.48
CA ARG A 444 -25.05 0.54 -0.20
C ARG A 444 -25.48 0.54 1.28
N PRO A 445 -25.62 -0.58 1.99
CA PRO A 445 -26.04 -0.54 3.41
C PRO A 445 -25.01 0.11 4.34
N ALA A 446 -23.73 0.08 3.97
CA ALA A 446 -22.65 0.61 4.80
C ALA A 446 -22.43 2.11 4.62
N PHE A 447 -22.77 2.67 3.44
CA PHE A 447 -22.61 4.10 3.15
C PHE A 447 -23.93 4.86 3.18
N GLY A 448 -25.07 4.21 2.90
CA GLY A 448 -26.36 4.89 2.88
C GLY A 448 -26.42 6.00 1.83
N PHE A 449 -26.06 5.68 0.58
CA PHE A 449 -26.14 6.62 -0.54
C PHE A 449 -27.52 7.25 -0.63
N ALA A 450 -27.55 8.57 -0.74
CA ALA A 450 -28.76 9.38 -0.74
C ALA A 450 -28.75 10.42 -1.86
N ASP A 451 -29.95 10.86 -2.25
CA ASP A 451 -30.18 11.97 -3.18
C ASP A 451 -29.68 13.33 -2.63
N THR A 452 -29.56 13.43 -1.32
CA THR A 452 -28.96 14.58 -0.63
C THR A 452 -27.44 14.59 -0.63
N ASP A 453 -26.78 13.55 -1.17
CA ASP A 453 -25.32 13.51 -1.21
C ASP A 453 -24.73 14.44 -2.28
N VAL A 454 -23.65 15.12 -1.91
CA VAL A 454 -22.83 15.91 -2.82
C VAL A 454 -21.43 15.31 -2.85
N TRP A 455 -21.02 14.86 -4.03
CA TRP A 455 -19.74 14.21 -4.29
C TRP A 455 -18.83 15.11 -5.12
N THR A 456 -17.54 14.85 -5.08
CA THR A 456 -16.56 15.50 -5.96
C THR A 456 -16.01 14.48 -6.96
N LEU A 457 -15.90 14.88 -8.23
CA LEU A 457 -15.07 14.20 -9.22
C LEU A 457 -13.68 14.83 -9.14
N PHE A 458 -12.87 14.32 -8.21
CA PHE A 458 -11.54 14.85 -7.89
C PHE A 458 -10.44 14.09 -8.62
N HIS A 459 -10.57 12.78 -8.77
CA HIS A 459 -9.54 11.97 -9.41
C HIS A 459 -9.65 12.00 -10.94
N SER A 460 -8.52 11.76 -11.62
CA SER A 460 -8.50 11.64 -13.08
C SER A 460 -9.48 10.55 -13.52
N ALA A 461 -10.24 10.78 -14.60
CA ALA A 461 -11.12 9.77 -15.17
C ALA A 461 -10.35 8.55 -15.72
N ALA A 462 -9.04 8.71 -15.96
CA ALA A 462 -8.15 7.61 -16.31
C ALA A 462 -7.71 6.76 -15.10
N PHE A 463 -8.17 7.09 -13.89
CA PHE A 463 -7.96 6.35 -12.66
C PHE A 463 -9.29 5.78 -12.15
N ASP A 464 -9.30 4.53 -11.71
CA ASP A 464 -10.51 3.80 -11.35
C ASP A 464 -11.20 4.32 -10.09
N PHE A 465 -10.51 5.04 -9.21
CA PHE A 465 -11.14 5.69 -8.05
C PHE A 465 -12.23 6.70 -8.47
N SER A 466 -12.08 7.34 -9.64
CA SER A 466 -13.11 8.23 -10.21
C SER A 466 -14.44 7.53 -10.54
N VAL A 467 -14.43 6.20 -10.71
CA VAL A 467 -15.63 5.40 -10.95
C VAL A 467 -16.51 5.38 -9.69
N TRP A 468 -15.89 5.33 -8.51
CA TRP A 468 -16.59 5.43 -7.23
C TRP A 468 -17.23 6.80 -7.05
N GLU A 469 -16.49 7.87 -7.37
CA GLU A 469 -16.98 9.25 -7.32
C GLU A 469 -18.16 9.48 -8.28
N LEU A 470 -17.99 9.09 -9.54
CA LEU A 470 -18.94 9.33 -10.61
C LEU A 470 -20.28 8.63 -10.35
N TRP A 471 -20.22 7.33 -10.06
CA TRP A 471 -21.43 6.52 -9.93
C TRP A 471 -22.03 6.56 -8.52
N GLY A 472 -21.23 6.88 -7.48
CA GLY A 472 -21.71 7.08 -6.12
C GLY A 472 -22.73 8.22 -6.03
N ALA A 473 -22.55 9.29 -6.82
CA ALA A 473 -23.54 10.34 -6.98
C ALA A 473 -24.68 9.93 -7.92
N LEU A 474 -24.34 9.63 -9.19
CA LEU A 474 -25.32 9.62 -10.28
C LEU A 474 -26.29 8.43 -10.26
N LEU A 475 -25.94 7.33 -9.59
CA LEU A 475 -26.84 6.18 -9.45
C LEU A 475 -27.89 6.36 -8.34
N HIS A 476 -27.71 7.35 -7.46
CA HIS A 476 -28.47 7.49 -6.23
C HIS A 476 -29.21 8.82 -6.09
N GLY A 477 -29.22 9.66 -7.14
CA GLY A 477 -29.89 10.96 -7.15
C GLY A 477 -29.05 12.10 -6.60
N GLY A 478 -27.82 11.83 -6.16
CA GLY A 478 -26.92 12.84 -5.61
C GLY A 478 -26.36 13.78 -6.68
N ARG A 479 -25.63 14.80 -6.22
CA ARG A 479 -24.99 15.83 -7.06
C ARG A 479 -23.49 15.57 -7.18
N LEU A 480 -22.97 15.52 -8.40
CA LEU A 480 -21.54 15.43 -8.68
C LEU A 480 -20.97 16.82 -8.99
N VAL A 481 -19.93 17.24 -8.27
CA VAL A 481 -19.20 18.48 -8.53
C VAL A 481 -17.90 18.15 -9.24
N VAL A 482 -17.71 18.67 -10.45
CA VAL A 482 -16.46 18.50 -11.20
C VAL A 482 -15.41 19.45 -10.64
N VAL A 483 -14.32 18.90 -10.11
CA VAL A 483 -13.18 19.69 -9.64
C VAL A 483 -12.19 19.80 -10.79
N ASP A 484 -11.88 21.02 -11.23
CA ASP A 484 -10.87 21.21 -12.28
C ASP A 484 -9.44 20.97 -11.75
N THR A 485 -8.48 20.91 -12.67
CA THR A 485 -7.10 20.55 -12.33
C THR A 485 -6.34 21.61 -11.56
N VAL A 486 -6.72 22.88 -11.66
CA VAL A 486 -6.08 23.96 -10.90
C VAL A 486 -6.52 23.86 -9.45
N THR A 487 -7.83 23.83 -9.21
CA THR A 487 -8.38 23.74 -7.85
C THR A 487 -8.00 22.42 -7.18
N ALA A 488 -7.96 21.30 -7.89
CA ALA A 488 -7.51 20.02 -7.32
C ALA A 488 -6.03 20.03 -6.82
N ARG A 489 -5.23 20.99 -7.29
CA ARG A 489 -3.82 21.19 -6.89
C ARG A 489 -3.65 22.34 -5.90
N SER A 490 -4.73 22.96 -5.44
CA SER A 490 -4.69 24.04 -4.46
C SER A 490 -5.53 23.63 -3.24
N PRO A 491 -4.89 23.18 -2.14
CA PRO A 491 -5.61 22.76 -0.94
C PRO A 491 -6.58 23.82 -0.41
N ASP A 492 -6.21 25.10 -0.46
CA ASP A 492 -7.05 26.21 0.01
C ASP A 492 -8.27 26.44 -0.91
N GLU A 493 -8.07 26.50 -2.23
CA GLU A 493 -9.18 26.63 -3.18
C GLU A 493 -10.12 25.41 -3.12
N PHE A 494 -9.54 24.22 -2.92
CA PHE A 494 -10.32 23.00 -2.79
C PHE A 494 -11.15 23.01 -1.50
N LEU A 495 -10.57 23.45 -0.38
CA LEU A 495 -11.30 23.63 0.89
C LEU A 495 -12.48 24.59 0.71
N ASP A 496 -12.26 25.72 0.04
CA ASP A 496 -13.32 26.70 -0.26
C ASP A 496 -14.42 26.10 -1.16
N LEU A 497 -14.05 25.25 -2.12
CA LEU A 497 -15.00 24.50 -2.94
C LEU A 497 -15.83 23.53 -2.09
N LEU A 498 -15.19 22.75 -1.22
CA LEU A 498 -15.90 21.80 -0.34
C LEU A 498 -16.94 22.52 0.53
N ARG A 499 -16.58 23.70 1.06
CA ARG A 499 -17.47 24.55 1.85
C ARG A 499 -18.62 25.11 1.02
N ARG A 500 -18.31 25.75 -0.11
CA ARG A 500 -19.29 26.40 -0.99
C ARG A 500 -20.32 25.41 -1.51
N GLU A 501 -19.86 24.24 -1.95
CA GLU A 501 -20.72 23.21 -2.53
C GLU A 501 -21.35 22.28 -1.50
N ARG A 502 -21.02 22.45 -0.21
CA ARG A 502 -21.49 21.63 0.91
C ARG A 502 -21.30 20.12 0.63
N VAL A 503 -20.07 19.75 0.25
CA VAL A 503 -19.72 18.37 -0.09
C VAL A 503 -19.96 17.45 1.11
N THR A 504 -20.64 16.32 0.87
CA THR A 504 -20.98 15.33 1.91
C THR A 504 -20.10 14.07 1.83
N VAL A 505 -19.60 13.71 0.65
CA VAL A 505 -18.70 12.58 0.48
C VAL A 505 -17.44 13.00 -0.26
N LEU A 506 -16.31 12.80 0.40
CA LEU A 506 -14.99 13.13 -0.09
C LEU A 506 -14.16 11.86 -0.28
N CYS A 507 -13.57 11.69 -1.45
CA CYS A 507 -12.63 10.61 -1.73
C CYS A 507 -11.23 11.22 -1.88
N GLN A 508 -10.25 10.69 -1.15
CA GLN A 508 -8.89 11.23 -1.14
C GLN A 508 -7.85 10.13 -0.92
N THR A 509 -6.66 10.32 -1.49
CA THR A 509 -5.48 9.62 -1.00
C THR A 509 -5.07 10.15 0.37
N PRO A 510 -4.48 9.34 1.26
CA PRO A 510 -3.92 9.80 2.53
C PRO A 510 -3.05 11.07 2.40
N THR A 511 -2.15 11.11 1.42
CA THR A 511 -1.26 12.25 1.18
C THR A 511 -2.01 13.54 0.84
N ALA A 512 -2.95 13.48 -0.11
CA ALA A 512 -3.73 14.64 -0.51
C ALA A 512 -4.65 15.15 0.62
N PHE A 513 -5.20 14.23 1.43
CA PHE A 513 -5.99 14.61 2.59
C PHE A 513 -5.15 15.31 3.66
N ALA A 514 -3.90 14.89 3.88
CA ALA A 514 -3.03 15.56 4.85
C ALA A 514 -2.81 17.05 4.50
N GLN A 515 -2.69 17.37 3.21
CA GLN A 515 -2.59 18.77 2.75
C GLN A 515 -3.87 19.55 3.01
N LEU A 516 -5.02 18.95 2.69
CA LEU A 516 -6.32 19.55 2.96
C LEU A 516 -6.53 19.78 4.47
N ALA A 517 -6.13 18.82 5.30
CA ALA A 517 -6.21 18.91 6.76
C ALA A 517 -5.33 20.03 7.32
N THR A 518 -4.18 20.30 6.70
CA THR A 518 -3.32 21.44 7.02
C THR A 518 -3.94 22.77 6.61
N ALA A 519 -4.47 22.86 5.38
CA ALA A 519 -5.19 24.05 4.90
C ALA A 519 -6.38 24.40 5.83
N GLU A 520 -7.17 23.39 6.20
CA GLU A 520 -8.29 23.58 7.12
C GLU A 520 -7.84 23.95 8.54
N ARG A 521 -6.69 23.46 9.01
CA ARG A 521 -6.11 23.92 10.29
C ARG A 521 -5.79 25.41 10.27
N ASN A 522 -5.26 25.91 9.15
CA ASN A 522 -4.91 27.32 8.98
C ASN A 522 -6.17 28.19 8.81
N GLN A 523 -7.20 27.65 8.17
CA GLN A 523 -8.49 28.30 7.96
C GLN A 523 -9.65 27.38 8.41
N PRO A 524 -9.97 27.37 9.72
CA PRO A 524 -11.04 26.51 10.25
C PRO A 524 -12.35 26.74 9.51
N THR A 525 -12.89 25.67 8.95
CA THR A 525 -14.00 25.74 8.00
C THR A 525 -15.10 24.75 8.37
N ASP A 526 -16.37 25.20 8.36
CA ASP A 526 -17.53 24.35 8.57
C ASP A 526 -17.79 23.48 7.32
N LEU A 527 -17.45 22.19 7.41
CA LEU A 527 -17.58 21.22 6.34
C LEU A 527 -18.82 20.34 6.53
N ALA A 528 -19.61 20.15 5.47
CA ALA A 528 -20.82 19.33 5.48
C ALA A 528 -20.54 17.82 5.31
N LEU A 529 -19.30 17.39 5.54
CA LEU A 529 -18.84 16.04 5.26
C LEU A 529 -19.56 15.02 6.16
N ARG A 530 -20.06 13.96 5.54
CA ARG A 530 -20.57 12.75 6.18
C ARG A 530 -19.57 11.60 6.10
N TYR A 531 -18.85 11.51 4.99
CA TYR A 531 -17.81 10.50 4.78
C TYR A 531 -16.54 11.10 4.19
N VAL A 532 -15.40 10.59 4.65
CA VAL A 532 -14.12 10.71 3.96
C VAL A 532 -13.59 9.31 3.70
N VAL A 533 -13.42 8.99 2.43
CA VAL A 533 -12.99 7.68 1.95
C VAL A 533 -11.53 7.77 1.52
N PHE A 534 -10.67 7.05 2.22
CA PHE A 534 -9.26 6.89 1.88
C PHE A 534 -9.05 5.68 0.96
N GLY A 535 -8.14 5.82 0.00
CA GLY A 535 -7.70 4.72 -0.85
C GLY A 535 -6.48 5.10 -1.68
N GLY A 536 -5.90 4.10 -2.34
CA GLY A 536 -4.76 4.27 -3.26
C GLY A 536 -3.37 4.29 -2.60
N GLU A 537 -3.27 4.48 -1.28
CA GLU A 537 -2.01 4.43 -0.53
C GLU A 537 -2.21 3.76 0.83
N ALA A 538 -1.10 3.33 1.45
CA ALA A 538 -1.10 2.92 2.84
C ALA A 538 -1.46 4.12 3.72
N LEU A 539 -2.45 3.94 4.59
CA LEU A 539 -2.83 4.94 5.57
C LEU A 539 -1.99 4.76 6.84
N GLU A 540 -1.34 5.84 7.27
CA GLU A 540 -0.66 5.96 8.56
C GLU A 540 -1.50 6.83 9.50
N ASP A 541 -1.93 6.24 10.61
CA ASP A 541 -2.93 6.85 11.48
C ASP A 541 -2.44 8.12 12.20
N GLY A 542 -1.12 8.26 12.39
CA GLY A 542 -0.51 9.39 13.11
C GLY A 542 -0.86 10.76 12.53
N HIS A 543 -1.12 10.84 11.22
CA HIS A 543 -1.48 12.09 10.54
C HIS A 543 -2.96 12.46 10.69
N LEU A 544 -3.82 11.51 11.08
CA LEU A 544 -5.26 11.72 11.23
C LEU A 544 -5.70 12.08 12.65
N VAL A 545 -4.90 11.74 13.66
CA VAL A 545 -5.23 11.93 15.09
C VAL A 545 -5.60 13.38 15.39
N ASP A 546 -4.76 14.32 14.97
CA ASP A 546 -5.00 15.75 15.16
C ASP A 546 -6.29 16.24 14.49
N TRP A 547 -6.59 15.72 13.31
CA TRP A 547 -7.78 16.13 12.56
C TRP A 547 -9.05 15.57 13.20
N LEU A 548 -9.01 14.30 13.63
CA LEU A 548 -10.09 13.61 14.36
C LEU A 548 -10.40 14.31 15.69
N HIS A 549 -9.39 14.68 16.48
CA HIS A 549 -9.60 15.39 17.74
C HIS A 549 -10.28 16.75 17.57
N ARG A 550 -10.05 17.44 16.45
CA ARG A 550 -10.71 18.72 16.15
C ARG A 550 -12.15 18.54 15.67
N HIS A 551 -12.52 17.33 15.25
CA HIS A 551 -13.82 17.00 14.67
C HIS A 551 -14.50 15.85 15.43
N GLU A 552 -14.74 15.99 16.74
CA GLU A 552 -15.37 14.95 17.57
C GLU A 552 -16.78 14.52 17.09
N SER A 553 -17.47 15.39 16.35
CA SER A 553 -18.75 15.08 15.67
C SER A 553 -18.63 15.07 14.14
N GLY A 554 -17.41 14.85 13.64
CA GLY A 554 -17.04 14.90 12.23
C GLY A 554 -17.53 13.74 11.38
N PRO A 555 -17.16 13.72 10.09
CA PRO A 555 -17.51 12.64 9.17
C PRO A 555 -16.95 11.29 9.61
N GLN A 556 -17.58 10.22 9.13
CA GLN A 556 -17.00 8.89 9.25
C GLN A 556 -15.81 8.75 8.28
N LEU A 557 -14.63 8.56 8.85
CA LEU A 557 -13.42 8.22 8.13
C LEU A 557 -13.41 6.71 7.79
N VAL A 558 -13.13 6.37 6.53
CA VAL A 558 -13.11 4.98 6.05
C VAL A 558 -11.88 4.74 5.20
N ASN A 559 -11.03 3.79 5.59
CA ASN A 559 -9.97 3.28 4.75
C ASN A 559 -10.51 2.15 3.88
N MET A 560 -10.32 2.25 2.57
CA MET A 560 -10.71 1.24 1.60
C MET A 560 -9.53 0.85 0.74
N TYR A 561 -9.27 -0.45 0.65
CA TYR A 561 -8.27 -1.00 -0.25
C TYR A 561 -8.95 -1.68 -1.43
N GLY A 562 -8.34 -1.55 -2.60
CA GLY A 562 -8.67 -2.30 -3.78
C GLY A 562 -7.69 -1.98 -4.89
N ILE A 563 -7.79 -2.75 -5.97
CA ILE A 563 -6.98 -2.59 -7.17
C ILE A 563 -7.89 -2.67 -8.40
N THR A 564 -7.44 -2.09 -9.50
CA THR A 564 -8.21 -1.99 -10.74
C THR A 564 -8.73 -3.32 -11.24
N GLU A 565 -7.95 -4.40 -11.13
CA GLU A 565 -8.37 -5.73 -11.55
C GLU A 565 -9.51 -6.35 -10.72
N THR A 566 -9.88 -5.72 -9.60
CA THR A 566 -10.93 -6.12 -8.66
C THR A 566 -12.03 -5.06 -8.50
N THR A 567 -12.06 -4.08 -9.40
CA THR A 567 -13.05 -3.00 -9.46
C THR A 567 -13.05 -2.11 -8.22
N VAL A 568 -12.11 -1.16 -8.20
CA VAL A 568 -11.99 -0.03 -7.26
C VAL A 568 -11.73 -0.42 -5.80
N HIS A 569 -12.71 -1.02 -5.12
CA HIS A 569 -12.62 -1.34 -3.69
C HIS A 569 -12.99 -2.79 -3.39
N VAL A 570 -12.18 -3.40 -2.52
CA VAL A 570 -12.27 -4.81 -2.09
C VAL A 570 -12.53 -4.92 -0.60
N THR A 571 -11.93 -4.05 0.20
CA THR A 571 -12.08 -4.08 1.66
C THR A 571 -12.55 -2.75 2.21
N ARG A 572 -13.13 -2.80 3.40
CA ARG A 572 -13.61 -1.64 4.14
C ARG A 572 -13.11 -1.69 5.58
N TYR A 573 -12.53 -0.59 6.03
CA TYR A 573 -12.14 -0.36 7.40
C TYR A 573 -12.66 1.00 7.90
N PRO A 574 -13.75 1.04 8.67
CA PRO A 574 -14.17 2.29 9.31
C PRO A 574 -13.18 2.61 10.44
N LEU A 575 -12.58 3.81 10.41
CA LEU A 575 -11.73 4.26 11.51
C LEU A 575 -12.62 4.63 12.72
N GLY A 576 -12.18 4.24 13.93
CA GLY A 576 -12.82 4.59 15.20
C GLY A 576 -11.99 5.59 16.00
N GLU A 577 -12.46 5.97 17.20
CA GLU A 577 -11.81 6.93 18.11
C GLU A 577 -10.43 6.48 18.62
N THR A 578 -10.10 5.19 18.53
CA THR A 578 -8.80 4.65 18.91
C THR A 578 -8.07 4.19 17.65
N PRO A 579 -6.97 4.85 17.24
CA PRO A 579 -6.23 4.42 16.08
C PRO A 579 -5.62 3.04 16.35
N PRO A 580 -5.70 2.10 15.40
CA PRO A 580 -4.91 0.87 15.46
C PRO A 580 -3.42 1.15 15.59
N THR A 581 -2.74 0.13 16.09
CA THR A 581 -1.28 0.00 16.10
C THR A 581 -0.64 0.34 14.75
N ALA A 582 0.65 0.71 14.75
CA ALA A 582 1.54 1.15 13.66
C ALA A 582 1.58 0.39 12.29
N ARG A 583 0.50 -0.28 11.85
CA ARG A 583 0.40 -1.06 10.61
C ARG A 583 -0.86 -0.67 9.85
N SER A 584 -0.78 -0.59 8.52
CA SER A 584 -1.90 -0.17 7.68
C SER A 584 -3.01 -1.23 7.63
N VAL A 585 -4.03 -1.08 8.48
CA VAL A 585 -5.20 -1.97 8.51
C VAL A 585 -6.14 -1.59 7.37
N VAL A 586 -6.40 -2.55 6.48
CA VAL A 586 -7.33 -2.37 5.34
C VAL A 586 -8.70 -3.01 5.59
N GLY A 587 -8.89 -3.63 6.75
CA GLY A 587 -10.19 -4.08 7.24
C GLY A 587 -10.64 -5.42 6.66
N ARG A 588 -11.94 -5.59 6.42
CA ARG A 588 -12.51 -6.85 5.93
C ARG A 588 -13.04 -6.71 4.51
N ALA A 589 -13.16 -7.84 3.80
CA ALA A 589 -13.78 -7.89 2.49
C ALA A 589 -15.20 -7.27 2.53
N ILE A 590 -15.52 -6.45 1.54
CA ILE A 590 -16.91 -5.99 1.34
C ILE A 590 -17.81 -7.19 0.99
N PRO A 591 -19.12 -7.11 1.25
CA PRO A 591 -20.04 -8.21 0.95
C PRO A 591 -19.90 -8.73 -0.48
N GLY A 592 -20.00 -10.04 -0.66
CA GLY A 592 -19.92 -10.70 -1.97
C GLY A 592 -18.50 -10.96 -2.48
N LEU A 593 -17.48 -10.38 -1.85
CA LEU A 593 -16.09 -10.70 -2.11
C LEU A 593 -15.55 -11.71 -1.10
N ARG A 594 -14.62 -12.53 -1.60
CA ARG A 594 -13.78 -13.41 -0.79
C ARG A 594 -12.34 -12.96 -0.95
N VAL A 595 -11.70 -12.66 0.17
CA VAL A 595 -10.28 -12.29 0.18
C VAL A 595 -9.51 -13.36 0.94
N TYR A 596 -8.59 -14.03 0.24
CA TYR A 596 -7.71 -15.04 0.79
C TYR A 596 -6.31 -14.45 1.05
N VAL A 597 -5.64 -14.97 2.08
CA VAL A 597 -4.20 -14.78 2.27
C VAL A 597 -3.59 -16.17 2.15
N LEU A 598 -2.81 -16.38 1.09
CA LEU A 598 -2.32 -17.70 0.69
C LEU A 598 -0.79 -17.72 0.66
N ASP A 599 -0.23 -18.90 0.94
CA ASP A 599 1.20 -19.14 0.75
C ASP A 599 1.55 -19.37 -0.74
N ARG A 600 2.84 -19.54 -1.02
CA ARG A 600 3.36 -19.78 -2.38
C ARG A 600 2.82 -21.04 -3.07
N ARG A 601 2.14 -21.93 -2.34
CA ARG A 601 1.51 -23.17 -2.84
C ARG A 601 -0.03 -23.07 -2.86
N LEU A 602 -0.58 -21.88 -2.65
CA LEU A 602 -2.02 -21.57 -2.60
C LEU A 602 -2.76 -22.18 -1.39
N HIS A 603 -2.05 -22.54 -0.32
CA HIS A 603 -2.69 -22.94 0.93
C HIS A 603 -3.02 -21.71 1.78
N PRO A 604 -4.19 -21.66 2.45
CA PRO A 604 -4.48 -20.59 3.40
C PRO A 604 -3.46 -20.54 4.53
N VAL A 605 -2.95 -19.35 4.85
CA VAL A 605 -2.02 -19.17 5.96
C VAL A 605 -2.76 -19.00 7.29
N PRO A 606 -2.20 -19.43 8.43
CA PRO A 606 -2.77 -19.16 9.75
C PRO A 606 -2.95 -17.67 10.05
N THR A 607 -3.83 -17.34 10.99
CA THR A 607 -3.94 -15.98 11.53
C THR A 607 -2.58 -15.50 12.04
N GLY A 608 -2.24 -14.24 11.75
CA GLY A 608 -0.96 -13.61 12.10
C GLY A 608 0.15 -13.85 11.07
N VAL A 609 0.09 -14.93 10.28
CA VAL A 609 1.09 -15.28 9.25
C VAL A 609 0.89 -14.42 8.00
N THR A 610 1.99 -13.97 7.40
CA THR A 610 1.91 -13.24 6.13
C THR A 610 1.85 -14.17 4.94
N GLY A 611 1.11 -13.74 3.92
CA GLY A 611 1.03 -14.41 2.63
C GLY A 611 0.60 -13.42 1.55
N GLU A 612 0.44 -13.91 0.33
CA GLU A 612 -0.04 -13.11 -0.78
C GLU A 612 -1.58 -13.02 -0.76
N MET A 613 -2.12 -11.84 -1.04
CA MET A 613 -3.55 -11.60 -1.09
C MET A 613 -4.14 -12.05 -2.43
N TYR A 614 -5.28 -12.71 -2.36
CA TYR A 614 -6.07 -13.10 -3.53
C TYR A 614 -7.52 -12.70 -3.36
N VAL A 615 -8.16 -12.26 -4.44
CA VAL A 615 -9.54 -11.75 -4.40
C VAL A 615 -10.41 -12.54 -5.37
N ALA A 616 -11.54 -13.05 -4.89
CA ALA A 616 -12.54 -13.77 -5.69
C ALA A 616 -13.93 -13.17 -5.47
N GLY A 617 -14.78 -13.25 -6.50
CA GLY A 617 -16.17 -12.76 -6.47
C GLY A 617 -16.51 -11.91 -7.68
N ASP A 618 -17.74 -11.40 -7.70
CA ASP A 618 -18.34 -10.77 -8.90
C ASP A 618 -17.76 -9.39 -9.25
N GLN A 619 -16.83 -8.85 -8.45
CA GLN A 619 -16.06 -7.65 -8.80
C GLN A 619 -14.69 -7.97 -9.42
N VAL A 620 -14.31 -9.24 -9.52
CA VAL A 620 -13.14 -9.63 -10.32
C VAL A 620 -13.44 -9.30 -11.78
N THR A 621 -12.59 -8.48 -12.36
CA THR A 621 -12.76 -7.97 -13.72
C THR A 621 -12.59 -9.06 -14.78
N ARG A 622 -12.98 -8.78 -16.02
CA ARG A 622 -12.92 -9.78 -17.10
C ARG A 622 -11.47 -10.21 -17.42
N GLY A 623 -10.51 -9.31 -17.24
CA GLY A 623 -9.11 -9.53 -17.57
C GLY A 623 -8.44 -8.33 -18.23
N TYR A 624 -7.26 -8.57 -18.78
CA TYR A 624 -6.53 -7.56 -19.55
C TYR A 624 -6.95 -7.60 -21.02
N LEU A 625 -7.34 -6.44 -21.55
CA LEU A 625 -7.81 -6.23 -22.92
C LEU A 625 -6.75 -6.75 -23.91
N HIS A 626 -7.15 -7.65 -24.82
CA HIS A 626 -6.29 -8.28 -25.84
C HIS A 626 -5.03 -9.00 -25.30
N ARG A 627 -4.99 -9.37 -24.01
CA ARG A 627 -3.83 -10.03 -23.37
C ARG A 627 -4.23 -11.32 -22.63
N PRO A 628 -4.69 -12.37 -23.34
CA PRO A 628 -5.13 -13.61 -22.70
C PRO A 628 -3.99 -14.33 -21.95
N GLY A 629 -2.75 -14.30 -22.48
CA GLY A 629 -1.59 -14.90 -21.82
C GLY A 629 -1.29 -14.27 -20.46
N LEU A 630 -1.25 -12.93 -20.38
CA LEU A 630 -1.05 -12.22 -19.12
C LEU A 630 -2.24 -12.45 -18.16
N THR A 631 -3.47 -12.42 -18.70
CA THR A 631 -4.69 -12.67 -17.92
C THR A 631 -4.62 -14.02 -17.22
N ALA A 632 -4.25 -15.10 -17.91
CA ALA A 632 -4.14 -16.44 -17.32
C ALA A 632 -3.11 -16.56 -16.19
N THR A 633 -2.11 -15.66 -16.11
CA THR A 633 -1.11 -15.67 -15.03
C THR A 633 -1.57 -14.96 -13.75
N ARG A 634 -2.58 -14.09 -13.84
CA ARG A 634 -3.08 -13.28 -12.72
C ARG A 634 -4.50 -13.63 -12.31
N TYR A 635 -5.34 -14.04 -13.24
CA TYR A 635 -6.70 -14.51 -13.00
C TYR A 635 -6.67 -16.03 -12.96
N VAL A 636 -6.33 -16.57 -11.79
CA VAL A 636 -6.14 -18.00 -11.53
C VAL A 636 -7.44 -18.64 -11.04
N ALA A 637 -7.51 -19.97 -11.02
CA ALA A 637 -8.68 -20.69 -10.51
C ALA A 637 -8.75 -20.62 -8.97
N ASP A 638 -9.91 -20.26 -8.43
CA ASP A 638 -10.22 -20.31 -7.00
C ASP A 638 -10.41 -21.78 -6.55
N PRO A 639 -9.49 -22.36 -5.74
CA PRO A 639 -9.61 -23.74 -5.28
C PRO A 639 -10.82 -23.93 -4.35
N ALA A 640 -11.23 -22.90 -3.60
CA ALA A 640 -12.39 -22.93 -2.73
C ALA A 640 -13.70 -22.60 -3.47
N GLY A 641 -13.60 -21.81 -4.55
CA GLY A 641 -14.72 -21.36 -5.39
C GLY A 641 -15.08 -22.27 -6.56
N ARG A 642 -14.69 -23.56 -6.51
CA ARG A 642 -14.95 -24.55 -7.59
C ARG A 642 -14.40 -24.14 -8.95
N GLY A 643 -13.28 -23.43 -8.99
CA GLY A 643 -12.61 -23.02 -10.23
C GLY A 643 -13.14 -21.71 -10.84
N ALA A 644 -13.99 -20.97 -10.13
CA ALA A 644 -14.29 -19.57 -10.48
C ALA A 644 -12.99 -18.73 -10.52
N PRO A 645 -12.94 -17.64 -11.32
CA PRO A 645 -11.73 -16.82 -11.38
C PRO A 645 -11.47 -16.11 -10.05
N MET A 646 -10.20 -16.11 -9.66
CA MET A 646 -9.61 -15.42 -8.52
C MET A 646 -8.43 -14.60 -9.01
N TYR A 647 -8.35 -13.33 -8.60
CA TYR A 647 -7.27 -12.46 -8.95
C TYR A 647 -6.12 -12.50 -7.93
N ARG A 648 -4.90 -12.70 -8.43
CA ARG A 648 -3.64 -12.69 -7.67
C ARG A 648 -3.08 -11.25 -7.60
N THR A 649 -3.17 -10.61 -6.44
CA THR A 649 -2.91 -9.16 -6.32
C THR A 649 -1.44 -8.77 -6.38
N GLY A 650 -0.55 -9.68 -5.96
CA GLY A 650 0.86 -9.39 -5.70
C GLY A 650 1.12 -8.66 -4.37
N ASP A 651 0.08 -8.34 -3.60
CA ASP A 651 0.18 -7.66 -2.30
C ASP A 651 0.41 -8.69 -1.19
N ILE A 652 1.35 -8.42 -0.27
CA ILE A 652 1.46 -9.22 0.96
C ILE A 652 0.59 -8.60 2.05
N ALA A 653 -0.13 -9.49 2.71
CA ALA A 653 -0.96 -9.15 3.83
C ALA A 653 -0.88 -10.25 4.89
N ARG A 654 -1.40 -9.95 6.06
CA ARG A 654 -1.72 -10.94 7.07
C ARG A 654 -3.10 -10.67 7.64
N ARG A 655 -3.70 -11.68 8.26
CA ARG A 655 -4.98 -11.53 8.93
C ARG A 655 -4.78 -11.49 10.44
N ASN A 656 -5.32 -10.51 11.13
CA ASN A 656 -5.21 -10.41 12.59
C ASN A 656 -6.28 -11.25 13.32
N ALA A 657 -6.20 -11.30 14.64
CA ALA A 657 -7.14 -12.05 15.48
C ALA A 657 -8.60 -11.61 15.33
N GLN A 658 -8.84 -10.35 14.94
CA GLN A 658 -10.14 -9.77 14.64
C GLN A 658 -10.60 -10.05 13.20
N GLY A 659 -9.86 -10.86 12.44
CA GLY A 659 -10.20 -11.20 11.05
C GLY A 659 -9.96 -10.07 10.04
N GLN A 660 -9.40 -8.94 10.48
CA GLN A 660 -9.05 -7.80 9.62
C GLN A 660 -7.75 -8.10 8.89
N LEU A 661 -7.63 -7.53 7.70
CA LEU A 661 -6.44 -7.60 6.86
C LEU A 661 -5.51 -6.43 7.17
N GLU A 662 -4.24 -6.74 7.35
CA GLU A 662 -3.16 -5.78 7.47
C GLU A 662 -2.33 -5.85 6.19
N PHE A 663 -2.21 -4.70 5.49
CA PHE A 663 -1.38 -4.58 4.30
C PHE A 663 0.08 -4.38 4.72
N LEU A 664 0.99 -5.20 4.19
CA LEU A 664 2.41 -5.20 4.55
C LEU A 664 3.33 -4.78 3.39
N GLY A 665 2.76 -4.46 2.23
CA GLY A 665 3.51 -4.09 1.03
C GLY A 665 3.30 -5.08 -0.11
N ARG A 666 4.26 -5.14 -1.04
CA ARG A 666 4.18 -5.93 -2.26
C ARG A 666 5.26 -7.01 -2.34
N SER A 667 4.90 -8.14 -2.95
CA SER A 667 5.85 -9.21 -3.31
C SER A 667 6.73 -8.84 -4.51
N ASP A 668 6.20 -7.99 -5.39
CA ASP A 668 6.89 -7.53 -6.59
C ASP A 668 7.50 -6.14 -6.36
N ALA A 669 8.21 -5.64 -7.38
CA ALA A 669 8.88 -4.36 -7.30
C ALA A 669 7.92 -3.17 -7.46
N GLN A 670 6.62 -3.38 -7.69
CA GLN A 670 5.69 -2.26 -7.87
C GLN A 670 5.62 -1.40 -6.61
N VAL A 671 5.43 -0.10 -6.82
CA VAL A 671 5.35 0.89 -5.76
C VAL A 671 4.06 1.70 -5.91
N GLN A 672 3.46 2.08 -4.79
CA GLN A 672 2.37 3.06 -4.74
C GLN A 672 2.99 4.42 -4.38
N LEU A 673 2.71 5.44 -5.19
CA LEU A 673 3.20 6.81 -4.97
C LEU A 673 2.13 7.81 -5.38
N HIS A 674 1.69 8.66 -4.45
CA HIS A 674 0.62 9.65 -4.65
C HIS A 674 -0.70 9.04 -5.17
N GLY A 675 -1.03 7.84 -4.69
CA GLY A 675 -2.17 7.03 -5.15
C GLY A 675 -1.99 6.34 -6.51
N TYR A 676 -0.89 6.59 -7.22
CA TYR A 676 -0.60 5.94 -8.50
C TYR A 676 0.18 4.64 -8.31
N ARG A 677 -0.22 3.61 -9.05
CA ARG A 677 0.51 2.35 -9.14
C ARG A 677 1.61 2.46 -10.20
N ILE A 678 2.86 2.49 -9.75
CA ILE A 678 4.03 2.63 -10.62
C ILE A 678 4.79 1.31 -10.66
N GLU A 679 5.15 0.90 -11.87
CA GLU A 679 6.01 -0.24 -12.14
C GLU A 679 7.43 0.27 -12.38
N PRO A 680 8.40 0.06 -11.47
CA PRO A 680 9.77 0.50 -11.68
C PRO A 680 10.34 0.00 -13.01
N GLY A 681 9.97 -1.20 -13.45
CA GLY A 681 10.39 -1.74 -14.75
C GLY A 681 9.96 -0.88 -15.94
N GLU A 682 8.80 -0.21 -15.89
CA GLU A 682 8.37 0.72 -16.96
C GLU A 682 9.24 1.96 -17.01
N VAL A 683 9.59 2.50 -15.84
CA VAL A 683 10.47 3.66 -15.71
C VAL A 683 11.91 3.29 -16.08
N GLU A 684 12.42 2.17 -15.60
CA GLU A 684 13.74 1.60 -15.94
C GLU A 684 13.87 1.40 -17.46
N ALA A 685 12.84 0.83 -18.11
CA ALA A 685 12.82 0.65 -19.55
C ALA A 685 12.82 1.99 -20.31
N ALA A 686 12.09 3.01 -19.84
CA ALA A 686 12.10 4.33 -20.47
C ALA A 686 13.46 5.04 -20.32
N LEU A 687 14.08 4.96 -19.14
CA LEU A 687 15.42 5.54 -18.91
C LEU A 687 16.48 4.88 -19.80
N VAL A 688 16.47 3.55 -19.95
CA VAL A 688 17.40 2.80 -20.82
C VAL A 688 17.22 3.12 -22.31
N ARG A 689 16.09 3.69 -22.73
CA ARG A 689 15.90 4.12 -24.13
C ARG A 689 16.70 5.38 -24.48
N HIS A 690 17.23 6.11 -23.49
CA HIS A 690 18.10 7.25 -23.75
C HIS A 690 19.48 6.77 -24.25
N PRO A 691 20.07 7.35 -25.33
CA PRO A 691 21.31 6.87 -25.94
C PRO A 691 22.53 6.78 -25.02
N ASP A 692 22.56 7.59 -23.96
CA ASP A 692 23.68 7.66 -23.01
C ASP A 692 23.49 6.80 -21.76
N VAL A 693 22.36 6.09 -21.63
CA VAL A 693 22.04 5.23 -20.47
C VAL A 693 22.16 3.75 -20.87
N ALA A 694 23.05 3.02 -20.22
CA ALA A 694 23.27 1.58 -20.45
C ALA A 694 22.38 0.68 -19.59
N GLN A 695 22.18 1.07 -18.33
CA GLN A 695 21.33 0.35 -17.37
C GLN A 695 20.60 1.35 -16.50
N ALA A 696 19.41 0.99 -16.04
CA ALA A 696 18.68 1.77 -15.06
C ALA A 696 18.08 0.86 -13.97
N ALA A 697 17.96 1.42 -12.77
CA ALA A 697 17.20 0.87 -11.66
C ALA A 697 16.32 1.98 -11.07
N VAL A 698 15.16 1.65 -10.53
CA VAL A 698 14.28 2.63 -9.89
C VAL A 698 13.89 2.16 -8.49
N SER A 699 13.85 3.09 -7.53
CA SER A 699 13.39 2.85 -6.16
C SER A 699 12.56 4.03 -5.67
N VAL A 700 11.59 3.78 -4.79
CA VAL A 700 10.96 4.84 -4.00
C VAL A 700 11.71 5.00 -2.68
N ARG A 701 11.95 6.23 -2.27
CA ARG A 701 12.44 6.54 -0.91
C ARG A 701 11.49 7.53 -0.25
N THR A 702 11.20 7.28 1.00
CA THR A 702 10.47 8.19 1.87
C THR A 702 11.47 9.05 2.63
N ASP A 703 11.23 10.35 2.72
CA ASP A 703 12.01 11.23 3.60
C ASP A 703 11.52 11.21 5.05
N ASP A 704 12.21 11.95 5.92
CA ASP A 704 11.90 12.03 7.35
C ASP A 704 10.51 12.64 7.63
N ARG A 705 9.89 13.30 6.63
CA ARG A 705 8.54 13.89 6.71
C ARG A 705 7.46 12.95 6.17
N GLY A 706 7.81 11.72 5.75
CA GLY A 706 6.86 10.73 5.25
C GLY A 706 6.52 10.88 3.76
N ALA A 707 7.15 11.79 3.02
CA ALA A 707 6.89 11.97 1.59
C ALA A 707 7.74 10.99 0.75
N GLY A 708 7.06 10.07 0.06
CA GLY A 708 7.68 9.16 -0.90
C GLY A 708 8.14 9.91 -2.16
N ARG A 709 9.31 9.55 -2.71
CA ARG A 709 9.86 10.10 -3.96
C ARG A 709 10.44 9.01 -4.84
N LEU A 710 10.24 9.12 -6.14
CA LEU A 710 10.80 8.19 -7.13
C LEU A 710 12.22 8.60 -7.50
N ILE A 711 13.18 7.68 -7.30
CA ILE A 711 14.60 7.87 -7.61
C ILE A 711 14.99 6.89 -8.72
N GLY A 712 15.57 7.43 -9.79
CA GLY A 712 16.20 6.64 -10.84
C GLY A 712 17.71 6.57 -10.63
N TYR A 713 18.28 5.39 -10.83
CA TYR A 713 19.72 5.16 -10.83
C TYR A 713 20.12 4.74 -12.24
N VAL A 714 21.05 5.46 -12.84
CA VAL A 714 21.46 5.22 -14.23
C VAL A 714 22.94 4.92 -14.31
N VAL A 715 23.29 3.95 -15.15
CA VAL A 715 24.67 3.62 -15.50
C VAL A 715 24.95 4.15 -16.90
N PRO A 716 25.98 4.99 -17.10
CA PRO A 716 26.28 5.58 -18.40
C PRO A 716 26.78 4.54 -19.41
N VAL A 717 26.44 4.73 -20.68
CA VAL A 717 27.08 4.00 -21.81
C VAL A 717 28.57 4.32 -21.82
N ARG A 718 29.38 3.28 -22.05
CA ARG A 718 30.84 3.40 -22.13
C ARG A 718 31.33 3.30 -23.57
N ASP A 719 32.13 4.28 -23.99
CA ASP A 719 32.94 4.21 -25.21
C ASP A 719 34.36 3.80 -24.83
N GLY A 720 34.62 2.49 -24.81
CA GLY A 720 35.88 1.92 -24.31
C GLY A 720 36.01 2.05 -22.80
N HIS A 721 37.06 2.73 -22.31
CA HIS A 721 37.30 2.94 -20.87
C HIS A 721 36.68 4.25 -20.33
N ARG A 722 36.05 5.07 -21.18
CA ARG A 722 35.40 6.32 -20.76
C ARG A 722 33.88 6.15 -20.72
N ALA A 723 33.30 6.44 -19.56
CA ALA A 723 31.86 6.64 -19.44
C ALA A 723 31.46 7.93 -20.15
N ARG A 724 30.35 7.91 -20.88
CA ARG A 724 29.73 9.13 -21.38
C ARG A 724 29.19 9.95 -20.23
N THR A 725 29.25 11.26 -20.37
CA THR A 725 28.62 12.18 -19.42
C THR A 725 27.12 12.07 -19.57
N VAL A 726 26.43 11.75 -18.46
CA VAL A 726 24.97 11.75 -18.41
C VAL A 726 24.51 13.12 -17.93
N ASP A 727 23.81 13.83 -18.80
CA ASP A 727 23.08 15.04 -18.44
C ASP A 727 21.73 14.63 -17.84
N ILE A 728 21.55 14.90 -16.54
CA ILE A 728 20.36 14.49 -15.77
C ILE A 728 19.09 15.12 -16.35
N GLU A 729 19.12 16.40 -16.72
CA GLU A 729 17.95 17.09 -17.23
C GLU A 729 17.54 16.54 -18.60
N GLN A 730 18.50 16.24 -19.47
CA GLN A 730 18.21 15.62 -20.77
C GLN A 730 17.61 14.22 -20.62
N VAL A 731 18.12 13.41 -19.70
CA VAL A 731 17.58 12.05 -19.47
C VAL A 731 16.16 12.12 -18.88
N LEU A 732 15.92 12.98 -17.88
CA LEU A 732 14.59 13.16 -17.31
C LEU A 732 13.60 13.74 -18.34
N GLY A 733 14.03 14.74 -19.11
CA GLY A 733 13.24 15.32 -20.19
C GLY A 733 12.86 14.29 -21.24
N PHE A 734 13.82 13.46 -21.67
CA PHE A 734 13.55 12.35 -22.59
C PHE A 734 12.59 11.32 -22.00
N ALA A 735 12.79 10.91 -20.75
CA ALA A 735 11.89 9.99 -20.05
C ALA A 735 10.46 10.56 -19.96
N GLY A 736 10.32 11.87 -19.73
CA GLY A 736 9.05 12.59 -19.72
C GLY A 736 8.32 12.64 -21.06
N THR A 737 8.98 12.35 -22.18
CA THR A 737 8.29 12.17 -23.48
C THR A 737 7.60 10.81 -23.61
N ILE A 738 8.00 9.83 -22.79
CA ILE A 738 7.53 8.43 -22.85
C ILE A 738 6.60 8.11 -21.67
N LEU A 739 6.97 8.59 -20.48
CA LEU A 739 6.32 8.28 -19.21
C LEU A 739 5.22 9.30 -18.87
N ALA A 740 4.26 8.87 -18.05
CA ALA A 740 3.35 9.81 -17.39
C ALA A 740 4.14 10.70 -16.40
N PRO A 741 3.72 11.95 -16.14
CA PRO A 741 4.47 12.87 -15.29
C PRO A 741 4.82 12.31 -13.90
N HIS A 742 3.88 11.62 -13.24
CA HIS A 742 4.10 11.02 -11.92
C HIS A 742 5.07 9.82 -11.90
N MET A 743 5.44 9.28 -13.08
CA MET A 743 6.40 8.18 -13.21
C MET A 743 7.81 8.66 -13.58
N VAL A 744 7.98 9.94 -13.92
CA VAL A 744 9.31 10.50 -14.16
C VAL A 744 10.02 10.64 -12.81
N PRO A 745 11.22 10.05 -12.63
CA PRO A 745 11.93 10.18 -11.36
C PRO A 745 12.19 11.64 -10.99
N ALA A 746 11.98 11.99 -9.72
CA ALA A 746 12.30 13.31 -9.21
C ALA A 746 13.82 13.52 -9.13
N ILE A 747 14.58 12.44 -8.92
CA ILE A 747 16.05 12.46 -8.80
C ILE A 747 16.65 11.37 -9.67
N LEU A 748 17.73 11.71 -10.38
CA LEU A 748 18.62 10.74 -11.02
C LEU A 748 19.96 10.69 -10.29
N VAL A 749 20.40 9.47 -9.95
CA VAL A 749 21.74 9.19 -9.40
C VAL A 749 22.55 8.43 -10.45
N VAL A 750 23.69 8.97 -10.85
CA VAL A 750 24.59 8.31 -11.80
C VAL A 750 25.50 7.36 -11.05
N LEU A 751 25.50 6.08 -11.43
CA LEU A 751 26.32 5.03 -10.83
C LEU A 751 27.30 4.45 -11.84
N ASP A 752 28.49 4.04 -11.38
CA ASP A 752 29.43 3.28 -12.21
C ASP A 752 28.90 1.90 -12.60
N ARG A 753 28.12 1.27 -11.69
CA ARG A 753 27.46 -0.02 -11.87
C ARG A 753 26.30 -0.16 -10.90
N LEU A 754 25.30 -0.96 -11.26
CA LEU A 754 24.23 -1.34 -10.34
C LEU A 754 24.74 -2.37 -9.32
N PRO A 755 24.33 -2.27 -8.04
CA PRO A 755 24.65 -3.27 -7.03
C PRO A 755 23.92 -4.58 -7.35
N LEU A 756 24.64 -5.71 -7.26
CA LEU A 756 24.08 -7.04 -7.53
C LEU A 756 24.22 -7.92 -6.28
N THR A 757 23.21 -8.75 -6.04
CA THR A 757 23.26 -9.87 -5.10
C THR A 757 24.31 -10.89 -5.54
N PRO A 758 24.77 -11.81 -4.65
CA PRO A 758 25.67 -12.91 -5.02
C PRO A 758 25.16 -13.79 -6.17
N ASN A 759 23.83 -13.81 -6.40
CA ASN A 759 23.16 -14.52 -7.49
C ASN A 759 23.05 -13.71 -8.79
N GLY A 760 23.69 -12.54 -8.88
CA GLY A 760 23.72 -11.70 -10.08
C GLY A 760 22.43 -10.90 -10.36
N LYS A 761 21.46 -10.88 -9.44
CA LYS A 761 20.25 -10.04 -9.52
C LYS A 761 20.50 -8.66 -8.91
N LEU A 762 19.84 -7.60 -9.40
CA LEU A 762 19.88 -6.25 -8.82
C LEU A 762 19.53 -6.28 -7.32
N ASP A 763 20.40 -5.72 -6.49
CA ASP A 763 20.17 -5.53 -5.06
C ASP A 763 19.69 -4.11 -4.77
N ARG A 764 18.37 -3.91 -4.80
CA ARG A 764 17.75 -2.60 -4.56
C ARG A 764 18.00 -2.05 -3.15
N ARG A 765 18.30 -2.91 -2.16
CA ARG A 765 18.58 -2.48 -0.78
C ARG A 765 19.95 -1.81 -0.65
N GLN A 766 20.87 -2.12 -1.55
CA GLN A 766 22.21 -1.55 -1.61
C GLN A 766 22.31 -0.33 -2.55
N LEU A 767 21.20 0.13 -3.12
CA LEU A 767 21.22 1.39 -3.86
C LEU A 767 21.57 2.54 -2.91
N PRO A 768 22.49 3.45 -3.27
CA PRO A 768 22.90 4.53 -2.40
C PRO A 768 21.78 5.55 -2.20
N ALA A 769 21.77 6.25 -1.06
CA ALA A 769 20.89 7.41 -0.89
C ALA A 769 21.34 8.56 -1.80
N PRO A 770 20.42 9.34 -2.39
CA PRO A 770 20.81 10.54 -3.11
C PRO A 770 21.40 11.55 -2.13
N ASP A 771 22.63 11.99 -2.39
CA ASP A 771 23.23 13.10 -1.63
C ASP A 771 22.71 14.43 -2.22
N LEU A 772 21.70 14.99 -1.58
CA LEU A 772 21.14 16.28 -1.96
C LEU A 772 22.06 17.44 -1.53
N ALA A 773 22.90 17.24 -0.51
CA ALA A 773 23.76 18.28 0.05
C ALA A 773 25.00 18.54 -0.84
N GLU A 774 25.55 17.51 -1.50
CA GLU A 774 26.64 17.69 -2.49
C GLU A 774 26.20 18.49 -3.73
N ARG A 775 24.89 18.58 -4.02
CA ARG A 775 24.35 19.25 -5.22
C ARG A 775 24.12 20.76 -5.04
N VAL A 776 24.18 21.26 -3.81
CA VAL A 776 23.87 22.66 -3.43
C VAL A 776 25.04 23.65 -3.69
N ALA A 777 26.21 23.20 -4.12
CA ALA A 777 27.45 23.97 -3.92
C ALA A 777 28.07 24.67 -5.17
N ALA A 778 27.38 24.79 -6.32
CA ALA A 778 28.02 25.26 -7.56
C ALA A 778 27.48 26.57 -8.20
N GLY A 779 26.36 27.13 -7.72
CA GLY A 779 25.68 28.27 -8.38
C GLY A 779 25.91 29.65 -7.75
N ARG A 780 25.38 30.69 -8.40
CA ARG A 780 25.43 32.08 -7.93
C ARG A 780 24.63 32.25 -6.64
N ALA A 781 25.15 32.98 -5.65
CA ALA A 781 24.38 33.29 -4.44
C ALA A 781 23.18 34.21 -4.74
N PRO A 782 22.02 34.04 -4.06
CA PRO A 782 20.90 34.96 -4.15
C PRO A 782 21.30 36.37 -3.66
N VAL A 783 20.90 37.42 -4.39
CA VAL A 783 21.36 38.80 -4.14
C VAL A 783 20.19 39.74 -3.85
N THR A 784 19.05 39.57 -4.52
CA THR A 784 17.87 40.43 -4.30
C THR A 784 17.06 39.96 -3.10
N ALA A 785 16.29 40.86 -2.47
CA ALA A 785 15.42 40.47 -1.35
C ALA A 785 14.41 39.37 -1.73
N THR A 786 13.91 39.40 -2.96
CA THR A 786 13.02 38.37 -3.52
C THR A 786 13.75 37.06 -3.78
N GLU A 787 14.97 37.10 -4.33
CA GLU A 787 15.81 35.89 -4.50
C GLU A 787 16.17 35.25 -3.16
N ILE A 788 16.46 36.06 -2.12
CA ILE A 788 16.80 35.56 -0.78
C ILE A 788 15.58 34.87 -0.14
N ALA A 789 14.42 35.53 -0.13
CA ALA A 789 13.19 34.94 0.41
C ALA A 789 12.79 33.65 -0.33
N LEU A 790 12.91 33.63 -1.67
CA LEU A 790 12.65 32.42 -2.45
C LEU A 790 13.70 31.33 -2.18
N ALA A 791 14.99 31.66 -2.03
CA ALA A 791 16.03 30.68 -1.70
C ALA A 791 15.82 30.06 -0.32
N ASP A 792 15.43 30.86 0.68
CA ASP A 792 15.12 30.40 2.04
C ASP A 792 13.89 29.49 2.02
N ALA A 793 12.82 29.89 1.31
CA ALA A 793 11.64 29.07 1.12
C ALA A 793 11.95 27.75 0.38
N PHE A 794 12.81 27.76 -0.64
CA PHE A 794 13.29 26.54 -1.29
C PHE A 794 14.03 25.64 -0.29
N ALA A 795 14.95 26.21 0.50
CA ALA A 795 15.76 25.47 1.46
C ALA A 795 14.90 24.76 2.51
N GLU A 796 13.91 25.46 3.06
CA GLU A 796 13.00 24.93 4.09
C GLU A 796 12.08 23.82 3.57
N VAL A 797 11.52 24.04 2.38
CA VAL A 797 10.61 23.07 1.75
C VAL A 797 11.37 21.82 1.32
N LEU A 798 12.55 21.97 0.72
CA LEU A 798 13.38 20.87 0.22
C LEU A 798 14.18 20.17 1.34
N GLY A 799 14.29 20.79 2.51
CA GLY A 799 15.06 20.26 3.64
C GLY A 799 16.58 20.28 3.39
N VAL A 800 17.08 21.27 2.65
CA VAL A 800 18.52 21.44 2.34
C VAL A 800 19.11 22.65 3.08
N PRO A 801 20.42 22.68 3.37
CA PRO A 801 21.02 23.75 4.17
C PRO A 801 20.99 25.14 3.51
N SER A 802 21.05 25.21 2.19
CA SER A 802 21.03 26.45 1.41
C SER A 802 20.67 26.16 -0.05
N VAL A 803 20.28 27.19 -0.81
CA VAL A 803 19.95 27.08 -2.24
C VAL A 803 20.57 28.27 -2.99
N SER A 804 21.17 28.02 -4.15
CA SER A 804 21.73 29.07 -5.02
C SER A 804 20.64 29.71 -5.89
N ALA A 805 20.90 30.90 -6.41
CA ALA A 805 19.97 31.61 -7.29
C ALA A 805 19.68 30.84 -8.59
N ASP A 806 20.63 30.00 -9.04
CA ASP A 806 20.52 29.25 -10.29
C ASP A 806 20.05 27.81 -10.05
N ASP A 807 19.85 27.40 -8.80
CA ASP A 807 19.39 26.06 -8.47
C ASP A 807 17.94 25.88 -8.88
N SER A 808 17.68 24.77 -9.59
CA SER A 808 16.33 24.40 -9.96
C SER A 808 15.62 23.66 -8.82
N PHE A 809 14.39 24.10 -8.53
CA PHE A 809 13.50 23.50 -7.53
C PHE A 809 13.33 21.98 -7.75
N PHE A 810 13.00 21.60 -8.99
CA PHE A 810 12.78 20.21 -9.37
C PHE A 810 14.09 19.42 -9.43
N ALA A 811 15.19 20.05 -9.85
CA ALA A 811 16.49 19.37 -9.86
C ALA A 811 16.98 19.02 -8.45
N LEU A 812 16.66 19.85 -7.46
CA LEU A 812 16.94 19.59 -6.04
C LEU A 812 15.93 18.64 -5.38
N GLY A 813 15.01 18.06 -6.16
CA GLY A 813 14.07 17.04 -5.69
C GLY A 813 12.73 17.60 -5.19
N GLY A 814 12.39 18.84 -5.55
CA GLY A 814 11.05 19.40 -5.39
C GLY A 814 10.04 18.72 -6.32
N ASP A 815 8.81 18.59 -5.86
CA ASP A 815 7.70 18.02 -6.61
C ASP A 815 6.50 18.99 -6.68
N SER A 816 5.38 18.52 -7.23
CA SER A 816 4.16 19.33 -7.39
C SER A 816 3.54 19.77 -6.06
N ILE A 817 3.75 19.00 -4.99
CA ILE A 817 3.25 19.25 -3.64
C ILE A 817 4.13 20.27 -2.94
N MET A 818 5.44 20.06 -3.01
CA MET A 818 6.43 20.98 -2.49
C MET A 818 6.33 22.34 -3.19
N ALA A 819 5.97 22.39 -4.47
CA ALA A 819 5.73 23.66 -5.17
C ALA A 819 4.60 24.47 -4.52
N ILE A 820 3.56 23.81 -3.99
CA ILE A 820 2.47 24.47 -3.26
C ILE A 820 2.96 24.95 -1.89
N GLN A 821 3.73 24.12 -1.17
CA GLN A 821 4.33 24.51 0.11
C GLN A 821 5.27 25.70 -0.05
N LEU A 822 6.08 25.68 -1.12
CA LEU A 822 6.96 26.78 -1.52
C LEU A 822 6.18 28.07 -1.75
N VAL A 823 5.06 28.00 -2.47
CA VAL A 823 4.20 29.16 -2.71
C VAL A 823 3.64 29.70 -1.40
N ALA A 824 3.14 28.83 -0.53
CA ALA A 824 2.62 29.23 0.78
C ALA A 824 3.70 29.91 1.64
N HIS A 825 4.90 29.33 1.68
CA HIS A 825 6.03 29.88 2.43
C HIS A 825 6.51 31.22 1.87
N ALA A 826 6.63 31.33 0.54
CA ALA A 826 7.00 32.58 -0.12
C ALA A 826 5.97 33.70 0.15
N HIS A 827 4.68 33.36 0.25
CA HIS A 827 3.62 34.33 0.57
C HIS A 827 3.74 34.85 2.01
N GLU A 828 4.17 34.04 2.96
CA GLU A 828 4.45 34.48 4.35
C GLU A 828 5.53 35.56 4.39
N ASP A 829 6.51 35.49 3.49
CA ASP A 829 7.57 36.49 3.31
C ASP A 829 7.20 37.66 2.36
N GLY A 830 5.93 37.75 1.97
CA GLY A 830 5.41 38.84 1.13
C GLY A 830 5.79 38.75 -0.35
N VAL A 831 6.27 37.59 -0.79
CA VAL A 831 6.61 37.27 -2.18
C VAL A 831 5.48 36.44 -2.80
N PHE A 832 4.68 37.05 -3.68
CA PHE A 832 3.54 36.38 -4.30
C PHE A 832 3.93 35.78 -5.65
N VAL A 833 3.93 34.45 -5.69
CA VAL A 833 4.09 33.59 -6.87
C VAL A 833 2.96 32.56 -6.89
N THR A 834 2.61 32.04 -8.06
CA THR A 834 1.61 30.97 -8.20
C THR A 834 2.30 29.61 -8.40
N PRO A 835 1.63 28.48 -8.12
CA PRO A 835 2.19 27.16 -8.43
C PRO A 835 2.58 27.03 -9.91
N ARG A 836 1.82 27.66 -10.81
CA ARG A 836 2.13 27.71 -12.24
C ARG A 836 3.47 28.37 -12.51
N ASP A 837 3.78 29.48 -11.83
CA ASP A 837 5.05 30.19 -12.00
C ASP A 837 6.24 29.31 -11.61
N VAL A 838 6.13 28.50 -10.56
CA VAL A 838 7.17 27.53 -10.16
C VAL A 838 7.42 26.49 -11.25
N PHE A 839 6.37 26.04 -11.94
CA PHE A 839 6.44 25.08 -13.06
C PHE A 839 6.92 25.67 -14.38
N GLU A 840 6.83 26.99 -14.56
CA GLU A 840 7.32 27.66 -15.78
C GLU A 840 8.73 28.24 -15.55
N HIS A 841 9.06 28.60 -14.32
CA HIS A 841 10.29 29.27 -13.90
C HIS A 841 10.99 28.49 -12.79
N HIS A 842 11.75 27.47 -13.19
CA HIS A 842 12.21 26.43 -12.27
C HIS A 842 13.31 26.85 -11.28
N THR A 843 13.98 27.99 -11.46
CA THR A 843 15.10 28.43 -10.62
C THR A 843 14.70 29.63 -9.76
N VAL A 844 15.39 29.82 -8.63
CA VAL A 844 15.17 30.98 -7.74
C VAL A 844 15.24 32.30 -8.51
N ALA A 845 16.24 32.47 -9.38
CA ALA A 845 16.42 33.66 -10.20
C ALA A 845 15.28 33.86 -11.20
N ALA A 846 14.87 32.82 -11.91
CA ALA A 846 13.78 32.90 -12.89
C ALA A 846 12.43 33.17 -12.22
N LEU A 847 12.20 32.58 -11.04
CA LEU A 847 10.98 32.78 -10.28
C LEU A 847 10.91 34.19 -9.67
N ALA A 848 12.05 34.73 -9.24
CA ALA A 848 12.15 36.11 -8.75
C ALA A 848 11.78 37.15 -9.82
N GLU A 849 11.97 36.87 -11.11
CA GLU A 849 11.60 37.79 -12.21
C GLU A 849 10.09 37.93 -12.40
N VAL A 850 9.31 36.89 -12.07
CA VAL A 850 7.85 36.87 -12.21
C VAL A 850 7.10 37.10 -10.90
N ALA A 851 7.83 37.05 -9.78
CA ALA A 851 7.27 37.28 -8.46
C ALA A 851 6.77 38.73 -8.26
N THR A 852 5.63 38.86 -7.58
CA THR A 852 5.10 40.17 -7.18
C THR A 852 5.31 40.41 -5.69
N THR A 853 6.01 41.49 -5.33
CA THR A 853 6.17 41.89 -3.92
C THR A 853 5.09 42.89 -3.55
N ARG A 854 4.18 42.53 -2.64
CA ARG A 854 3.18 43.48 -2.12
C ARG A 854 3.69 44.01 -0.79
N LYS A 855 3.93 45.32 -0.69
CA LYS A 855 4.08 45.96 0.64
C LYS A 855 2.74 45.77 1.38
N PRO A 856 2.72 45.30 2.64
CA PRO A 856 1.48 45.26 3.40
C PRO A 856 0.93 46.69 3.46
N ASP A 857 -0.34 46.88 3.13
CA ASP A 857 -1.03 48.12 3.45
C ASP A 857 -1.00 48.27 4.97
N MET A 858 -0.13 49.15 5.45
CA MET A 858 -0.16 49.60 6.84
C MET A 858 -1.52 50.24 7.07
N LEU A 859 -2.41 49.55 7.77
CA LEU A 859 -3.64 50.15 8.28
C LEU A 859 -3.24 51.41 9.07
N ALA A 860 -3.83 52.54 8.71
CA ALA A 860 -3.56 53.80 9.37
C ALA A 860 -3.84 53.66 10.87
N GLU A 861 -2.86 54.05 11.69
CA GLU A 861 -2.95 54.04 13.14
C GLU A 861 -4.19 54.86 13.57
N LEU A 862 -5.06 54.25 14.38
CA LEU A 862 -6.25 54.96 14.88
C LEU A 862 -5.81 56.19 15.70
N PRO A 863 -6.57 57.30 15.66
CA PRO A 863 -6.22 58.49 16.42
C PRO A 863 -6.16 58.17 17.93
N GLY A 864 -4.95 58.17 18.51
CA GLY A 864 -4.74 57.83 19.92
C GLY A 864 -3.51 56.99 20.24
N GLY A 865 -2.68 56.59 19.25
CA GLY A 865 -1.38 55.95 19.50
C GLY A 865 -1.46 54.53 20.08
N GLY A 866 -2.41 53.72 19.59
CA GLY A 866 -2.47 52.29 19.94
C GLY A 866 -3.08 51.94 21.30
N VAL A 867 -3.79 52.87 21.96
CA VAL A 867 -4.56 52.54 23.18
C VAL A 867 -6.01 52.22 22.83
N GLY A 868 -6.36 50.93 22.88
CA GLY A 868 -7.72 50.43 22.67
C GLY A 868 -7.89 49.03 23.24
N THR A 869 -9.14 48.58 23.37
CA THR A 869 -9.46 47.22 23.81
C THR A 869 -9.02 46.22 22.76
N THR A 870 -8.01 45.41 23.09
CA THR A 870 -7.51 44.32 22.23
C THR A 870 -8.10 42.99 22.72
N PRO A 871 -8.53 42.09 21.81
CA PRO A 871 -8.87 40.73 22.20
C PRO A 871 -7.64 40.07 22.87
N LEU A 872 -7.90 39.21 23.85
CA LEU A 872 -6.84 38.47 24.54
C LEU A 872 -6.05 37.61 23.53
N LEU A 873 -4.73 37.73 23.56
CA LEU A 873 -3.83 36.84 22.80
C LEU A 873 -4.06 35.39 23.25
N PRO A 874 -3.85 34.38 22.38
CA PRO A 874 -4.07 32.97 22.72
C PRO A 874 -3.40 32.52 24.03
N ILE A 875 -2.18 33.00 24.28
CA ILE A 875 -1.45 32.71 25.53
C ILE A 875 -2.14 33.30 26.77
N ALA A 876 -2.71 34.50 26.66
CA ALA A 876 -3.40 35.19 27.75
C ALA A 876 -4.77 34.58 28.01
N ARG A 877 -5.47 34.13 26.96
CA ARG A 877 -6.73 33.38 27.07
C ARG A 877 -6.52 32.03 27.76
N TRP A 878 -5.53 31.27 27.31
CA TRP A 878 -5.14 30.00 27.93
C TRP A 878 -4.76 30.16 29.41
N LEU A 879 -3.99 31.21 29.75
CA LEU A 879 -3.57 31.48 31.13
C LEU A 879 -4.76 31.80 32.06
N LEU A 880 -5.74 32.55 31.55
CA LEU A 880 -6.96 32.90 32.29
C LEU A 880 -7.92 31.71 32.43
N GLU A 881 -8.02 30.86 31.41
CA GLU A 881 -8.86 29.65 31.41
C GLU A 881 -8.34 28.57 32.37
N ARG A 882 -7.02 28.55 32.64
CA ARG A 882 -6.39 27.57 33.53
C ARG A 882 -6.81 27.72 35.00
N GLY A 883 -7.17 28.93 35.44
CA GLY A 883 -7.57 29.26 36.81
C GLY A 883 -6.46 29.14 37.87
N GLY A 884 -6.46 30.01 38.88
CA GLY A 884 -5.45 30.04 39.97
C GLY A 884 -4.87 31.44 40.23
N ASP A 885 -3.99 31.56 41.23
CA ASP A 885 -3.30 32.82 41.54
C ASP A 885 -2.15 33.06 40.56
N LEU A 886 -2.34 34.01 39.65
CA LEU A 886 -1.40 34.37 38.59
C LEU A 886 -0.10 34.98 39.13
N ASP A 887 -0.09 35.46 40.38
CA ASP A 887 1.10 36.05 41.00
C ASP A 887 2.21 35.02 41.28
N THR A 888 1.92 33.72 41.10
CA THR A 888 2.87 32.61 41.33
C THR A 888 3.18 31.78 40.08
N TYR A 889 2.71 32.19 38.90
CA TYR A 889 2.95 31.46 37.66
C TYR A 889 4.42 31.54 37.22
N CYS A 890 5.04 30.37 36.98
CA CYS A 890 6.37 30.27 36.41
C CYS A 890 6.36 29.28 35.24
N GLN A 891 6.92 29.70 34.10
CA GLN A 891 7.10 28.86 32.92
C GLN A 891 8.59 28.82 32.58
N ALA A 892 9.15 27.61 32.51
CA ALA A 892 10.51 27.38 32.04
C ALA A 892 10.47 26.85 30.61
N VAL A 893 11.25 27.46 29.72
CA VAL A 893 11.50 26.99 28.36
C VAL A 893 12.99 26.75 28.24
N LEU A 894 13.39 25.58 27.75
CA LEU A 894 14.78 25.27 27.42
C LEU A 894 15.03 25.79 26.01
N LEU A 895 15.93 26.76 25.88
CA LEU A 895 16.37 27.30 24.59
C LEU A 895 17.78 26.81 24.30
N THR A 896 17.97 26.24 23.12
CA THR A 896 19.30 25.85 22.61
C THR A 896 19.91 27.04 21.89
N ALA A 897 21.00 27.60 22.41
CA ALA A 897 21.72 28.66 21.71
C ALA A 897 22.49 28.07 20.50
N PRO A 898 22.61 28.80 19.38
CA PRO A 898 23.48 28.39 18.27
C PRO A 898 24.95 28.35 18.70
N PRO A 899 25.79 27.50 18.07
CA PRO A 899 27.22 27.37 18.38
C PRO A 899 28.03 28.65 18.17
#